data_AF-A0A929AW39-F1
#
_entry.id   AF-A0A929AW39-F1
#
_cell.length_a   1.000
_cell.length_b   1.000
_cell.length_c   1.000
_cell.angle_alpha   90.00
_cell.angle_beta   90.00
_cell.angle_gamma   90.00
#
_symmetry.space_group_name_H-M   'P 1'
#
loop_
_entity.id
_entity.type
_entity.pdbx_description
1 polymer ?
#
loop_
_entity_poly.entity_id
_entity_poly.type
_entity_poly.pdbx_seq_one_letter_code
_entity_poly.pdbx_strand_id
1 'polypeptide(L)'
;MTESIRILMCPPNHYDVDYVINPWMEGNIHKSSRDRAAEQWEKLYHTLKELTTVELIEPQPGWPDMVFTANAGLVLGDNVVLSRFYHKERQGEEPYFQKWFEDNGFTVYQLPKDLPFEGAGDALIDREGRWLWAGYGFRSELDSHPYIAKWLDIEVLSLRLIDERFYHLDTCFCPLSEGYLLYYPPAFDFYSNRLIEMRVPAHKRIVVEEADAVNFACNAVNINSAIVMNKVSDSLKQRLADVGFQVIETPLTEFLKAGGAAKCLTLRVTEPVLDYVHANEPVESRTIQLQGHLLDAGIMNKALDLIVENGGSFRVLNFNLGVERQSTSAAEVRVSAPSREVMEDIMSQLIDLGAVAPPQEACDTNIEVVTQAGVAPDDFYVTTIYPTEVRVNCEWVKVHNQRMDAAIVVEDTAEGVVARCKLLRDLQVGDKVIVGVEGIRTSHKIESREKRPTKEFSFMGAGVSSERRVELVVEQIAWELRHIRDRGGKVVVTAGPVVIHTGGAQHLSRLIREGYVQALLGGNAIAVHDIEQALMGTSLGVDMQKGVPVSGGHRHHLKVINIIRRCGSIARAVEQGVLTKGVMYECVKNNVPFSLAGSIRDDGPLPDTEMDLIKAQAEYARLLQGTDLILMLSSMLHSIGVGNMTPAGVKMVCVDINPAVVTKLSDRGSVESIGVVTDVGLFLSLLVQQLDKLTHPYPVI
;
A
#
# COMPACT_ATOMS: atom_id res chain seq x y z
N MET A 1 18.44 7.98 -36.84
CA MET A 1 17.76 9.29 -36.77
C MET A 1 16.54 9.05 -35.92
N THR A 2 16.49 9.59 -34.70
CA THR A 2 15.29 9.49 -33.85
C THR A 2 14.15 10.22 -34.56
N GLU A 3 13.05 9.54 -34.83
CA GLU A 3 11.87 10.14 -35.45
C GLU A 3 11.40 11.36 -34.63
N SER A 4 10.87 12.36 -35.33
CA SER A 4 10.26 13.53 -34.69
C SER A 4 9.05 13.09 -33.87
N ILE A 5 8.91 13.60 -32.65
CA ILE A 5 7.79 13.26 -31.78
C ILE A 5 6.46 13.66 -32.46
N ARG A 6 5.48 12.76 -32.44
CA ARG A 6 4.11 12.99 -32.91
C ARG A 6 3.12 12.75 -31.77
N ILE A 7 2.14 13.64 -31.65
CA ILE A 7 1.05 13.56 -30.69
C ILE A 7 -0.29 13.60 -31.43
N LEU A 8 -1.18 12.68 -31.12
CA LEU A 8 -2.58 12.72 -31.51
C LEU A 8 -3.39 13.52 -30.49
N MET A 9 -4.28 14.40 -30.97
CA MET A 9 -5.28 15.13 -30.18
C MET A 9 -6.64 15.10 -30.89
N CYS A 10 -7.71 15.46 -30.18
CA CYS A 10 -9.06 15.58 -30.73
C CYS A 10 -9.67 16.94 -30.32
N PRO A 11 -10.14 17.77 -31.27
CA PRO A 11 -10.76 19.06 -30.98
C PRO A 11 -12.07 18.97 -30.17
N PRO A 12 -12.37 19.91 -29.27
CA PRO A 12 -13.53 19.85 -28.37
C PRO A 12 -14.86 20.29 -29.00
N ASN A 13 -15.05 20.08 -30.30
CA ASN A 13 -16.22 20.58 -31.04
C ASN A 13 -17.56 20.04 -30.51
N HIS A 14 -17.52 18.83 -29.94
CA HIS A 14 -18.67 18.14 -29.34
C HIS A 14 -18.48 17.87 -27.85
N TYR A 15 -17.52 18.54 -27.21
CA TYR A 15 -17.22 18.35 -25.80
C TYR A 15 -18.33 18.91 -24.91
N ASP A 16 -18.73 18.12 -23.92
CA ASP A 16 -19.58 18.48 -22.80
C ASP A 16 -19.42 17.43 -21.69
N VAL A 17 -19.97 17.69 -20.51
CA VAL A 17 -20.14 16.65 -19.48
C VAL A 17 -21.57 16.14 -19.56
N ASP A 18 -21.80 15.05 -20.28
CA ASP A 18 -23.13 14.49 -20.54
C ASP A 18 -23.57 13.45 -19.50
N TYR A 19 -22.62 12.87 -18.77
CA TYR A 19 -22.81 11.77 -17.84
C TYR A 19 -21.78 11.80 -16.71
N VAL A 20 -21.87 10.86 -15.77
CA VAL A 20 -20.92 10.69 -14.66
C VAL A 20 -20.39 9.27 -14.67
N ILE A 21 -19.09 9.14 -14.97
CA ILE A 21 -18.35 7.86 -14.96
C ILE A 21 -17.05 7.95 -14.15
N ASN A 22 -16.83 9.07 -13.46
CA ASN A 22 -15.76 9.28 -12.50
C ASN A 22 -16.18 10.35 -11.47
N PRO A 23 -15.50 10.46 -10.32
CA PRO A 23 -15.88 11.40 -9.26
C PRO A 23 -15.80 12.88 -9.65
N TRP A 24 -14.98 13.25 -10.64
CA TRP A 24 -14.81 14.64 -11.07
C TRP A 24 -16.01 15.15 -11.88
N MET A 25 -16.70 14.27 -12.60
CA MET A 25 -17.91 14.59 -13.34
C MET A 25 -19.13 14.83 -12.43
N GLU A 26 -19.08 14.35 -11.19
CA GLU A 26 -20.19 14.48 -10.25
C GLU A 26 -20.53 15.96 -10.01
N GLY A 27 -21.80 16.30 -10.20
CA GLY A 27 -22.27 17.68 -10.11
C GLY A 27 -21.82 18.63 -11.23
N ASN A 28 -21.14 18.14 -12.28
CA ASN A 28 -20.65 18.94 -13.42
C ASN A 28 -21.43 18.73 -14.74
N ILE A 29 -22.44 17.87 -14.76
CA ILE A 29 -23.30 17.64 -15.94
C ILE A 29 -23.82 18.96 -16.51
N HIS A 30 -23.59 19.19 -17.81
CA HIS A 30 -23.94 20.40 -18.56
C HIS A 30 -23.45 21.72 -17.94
N LYS A 31 -22.39 21.68 -17.13
CA LYS A 31 -21.72 22.87 -16.58
C LYS A 31 -20.41 23.19 -17.31
N SER A 32 -20.12 22.51 -18.42
CA SER A 32 -19.01 22.82 -19.30
C SER A 32 -19.31 24.07 -20.13
N SER A 33 -18.34 25.00 -20.23
CA SER A 33 -18.41 26.12 -21.16
C SER A 33 -17.61 25.76 -22.42
N ARG A 34 -18.31 25.49 -23.52
CA ARG A 34 -17.67 25.10 -24.79
C ARG A 34 -16.70 26.16 -25.32
N ASP A 35 -17.04 27.44 -25.21
CA ASP A 35 -16.16 28.54 -25.63
C ASP A 35 -14.86 28.55 -24.84
N ARG A 36 -14.94 28.37 -23.51
CA ARG A 36 -13.75 28.28 -22.65
C ARG A 36 -12.98 26.98 -22.88
N ALA A 37 -13.66 25.87 -23.13
CA ALA A 37 -13.01 24.59 -23.44
C ALA A 37 -12.24 24.68 -24.76
N ALA A 38 -12.81 25.32 -25.78
CA ALA A 38 -12.15 25.59 -27.05
C ALA A 38 -10.90 26.48 -26.84
N GLU A 39 -11.02 27.61 -26.12
CA GLU A 39 -9.89 28.50 -25.82
C GLU A 39 -8.75 27.77 -25.09
N GLN A 40 -9.10 26.99 -24.06
CA GLN A 40 -8.15 26.22 -23.26
C GLN A 40 -7.45 25.13 -24.07
N TRP A 41 -8.21 24.42 -24.91
CA TRP A 41 -7.67 23.39 -25.79
C TRP A 41 -6.78 23.97 -26.89
N GLU A 42 -7.20 25.07 -27.52
CA GLU A 42 -6.41 25.76 -28.55
C GLU A 42 -5.07 26.23 -28.00
N LYS A 43 -5.05 26.76 -26.76
CA LYS A 43 -3.81 27.15 -26.10
C LYS A 43 -2.88 25.96 -25.86
N LEU A 44 -3.40 24.82 -25.41
CA LEU A 44 -2.62 23.59 -25.27
C LEU A 44 -2.11 23.11 -26.64
N TYR A 45 -2.97 23.05 -27.65
CA TYR A 45 -2.64 22.67 -29.02
C TYR A 45 -1.51 23.51 -29.60
N HIS A 46 -1.60 24.85 -29.48
CA HIS A 46 -0.57 25.77 -29.95
C HIS A 46 0.75 25.60 -29.20
N THR A 47 0.69 25.47 -27.87
CA THR A 47 1.88 25.23 -27.03
C THR A 47 2.59 23.94 -27.45
N LEU A 48 1.85 22.86 -27.69
CA LEU A 48 2.43 21.58 -28.12
C LEU A 48 2.97 21.65 -29.54
N LYS A 49 2.29 22.36 -30.45
CA LYS A 49 2.71 22.51 -31.85
C LYS A 49 4.04 23.26 -31.99
N GLU A 50 4.41 24.11 -31.04
CA GLU A 50 5.73 24.75 -30.96
C GLU A 50 6.83 23.76 -30.56
N LEU A 51 6.48 22.68 -29.86
CA LEU A 51 7.41 21.69 -29.31
C LEU A 51 7.51 20.42 -30.15
N THR A 52 6.44 20.04 -30.85
CA THR A 52 6.29 18.73 -31.50
C THR A 52 5.27 18.75 -32.65
N THR A 53 5.21 17.68 -33.44
CA THR A 53 4.15 17.49 -34.43
C THR A 53 2.85 17.06 -33.73
N VAL A 54 1.74 17.72 -34.08
CA VAL A 54 0.40 17.38 -33.56
C VAL A 54 -0.53 17.00 -34.71
N GLU A 55 -1.15 15.84 -34.58
CA GLU A 55 -2.15 15.27 -35.49
C GLU A 55 -3.53 15.29 -34.84
N LEU A 56 -4.57 15.39 -35.67
CA LEU A 56 -5.94 15.51 -35.19
C LEU A 56 -6.79 14.36 -35.70
N ILE A 57 -7.61 13.80 -34.84
CA ILE A 57 -8.75 12.96 -35.20
C ILE A 57 -10.02 13.82 -35.29
N GLU A 58 -10.93 13.46 -36.20
CA GLU A 58 -12.20 14.16 -36.37
C GLU A 58 -13.14 13.88 -35.18
N PRO A 59 -13.62 14.92 -34.47
CA PRO A 59 -14.51 14.74 -33.34
C PRO A 59 -15.89 14.26 -33.80
N GLN A 60 -16.54 13.41 -33.01
CA GLN A 60 -17.84 12.81 -33.37
C GLN A 60 -18.97 13.28 -32.44
N PRO A 61 -20.15 13.65 -32.97
CA PRO A 61 -21.31 13.97 -32.16
C PRO A 61 -21.74 12.77 -31.28
N GLY A 62 -22.07 13.05 -30.02
CA GLY A 62 -22.51 12.02 -29.05
C GLY A 62 -21.39 11.32 -28.31
N TRP A 63 -20.12 11.62 -28.62
CA TRP A 63 -18.94 11.06 -27.95
C TRP A 63 -18.06 12.20 -27.41
N PRO A 64 -18.53 12.92 -26.36
CA PRO A 64 -17.86 14.13 -25.88
C PRO A 64 -16.44 13.87 -25.38
N ASP A 65 -16.20 12.67 -24.83
CA ASP A 65 -14.91 12.26 -24.26
C ASP A 65 -13.86 11.83 -25.31
N MET A 66 -14.18 11.87 -26.62
CA MET A 66 -13.19 11.63 -27.68
C MET A 66 -12.02 12.62 -27.64
N VAL A 67 -12.19 13.77 -26.98
CA VAL A 67 -11.11 14.73 -26.70
C VAL A 67 -9.96 14.10 -25.92
N PHE A 68 -10.24 13.08 -25.10
CA PHE A 68 -9.29 12.37 -24.25
C PHE A 68 -8.59 11.24 -25.01
N THR A 69 -7.78 11.64 -25.99
CA THR A 69 -7.07 10.72 -26.88
C THR A 69 -6.04 9.82 -26.19
N ALA A 70 -5.58 10.16 -24.98
CA ALA A 70 -4.74 9.25 -24.19
C ALA A 70 -5.39 7.88 -24.01
N ASN A 71 -6.73 7.82 -23.98
CA ASN A 71 -7.46 6.57 -23.83
C ASN A 71 -7.81 5.90 -25.16
N ALA A 72 -7.30 6.36 -26.31
CA ALA A 72 -7.56 5.71 -27.60
C ALA A 72 -6.92 4.33 -27.71
N GLY A 73 -5.73 4.18 -27.10
CA GLY A 73 -4.97 2.93 -27.09
C GLY A 73 -3.57 3.17 -26.53
N LEU A 74 -2.73 2.14 -26.59
CA LEU A 74 -1.32 2.20 -26.20
C LEU A 74 -0.45 1.86 -27.40
N VAL A 75 0.41 2.80 -27.79
CA VAL A 75 1.29 2.71 -28.97
C VAL A 75 2.72 2.41 -28.55
N LEU A 76 3.35 1.44 -29.22
CA LEU A 76 4.80 1.19 -29.13
C LEU A 76 5.31 0.67 -30.48
N GLY A 77 6.21 1.44 -31.11
CA GLY A 77 6.64 1.17 -32.49
C GLY A 77 5.46 1.23 -33.46
N ASP A 78 5.35 0.23 -34.32
CA ASP A 78 4.26 0.09 -35.30
C ASP A 78 3.01 -0.61 -34.73
N ASN A 79 3.03 -0.98 -33.44
CA ASN A 79 1.96 -1.73 -32.79
C ASN A 79 1.11 -0.83 -31.90
N VAL A 80 -0.19 -1.09 -31.87
CA VAL A 80 -1.12 -0.45 -30.94
C VAL A 80 -2.04 -1.49 -30.31
N VAL A 81 -2.17 -1.44 -28.98
CA VAL A 81 -3.26 -2.12 -28.27
C VAL A 81 -4.41 -1.14 -28.17
N LEU A 82 -5.48 -1.40 -28.91
CA LEU A 82 -6.67 -0.56 -28.90
C LEU A 82 -7.34 -0.64 -27.52
N SER A 83 -7.83 0.49 -27.03
CA SER A 83 -8.59 0.51 -25.78
C SER A 83 -9.91 -0.24 -25.91
N ARG A 84 -10.31 -0.84 -24.78
CA ARG A 84 -11.61 -1.46 -24.56
C ARG A 84 -12.21 -0.77 -23.33
N PHE A 85 -13.19 0.11 -23.53
CA PHE A 85 -13.67 0.96 -22.44
C PHE A 85 -14.55 0.19 -21.46
N TYR A 86 -14.35 0.43 -20.17
CA TYR A 86 -15.18 -0.16 -19.11
C TYR A 86 -16.63 0.35 -19.19
N HIS A 87 -16.78 1.66 -19.38
CA HIS A 87 -18.08 2.32 -19.46
C HIS A 87 -18.63 2.35 -20.89
N LYS A 88 -19.89 1.93 -21.04
CA LYS A 88 -20.64 1.94 -22.32
C LYS A 88 -20.72 3.33 -22.95
N GLU A 89 -20.66 4.38 -22.13
CA GLU A 89 -20.68 5.79 -22.51
C GLU A 89 -19.50 6.18 -23.41
N ARG A 90 -18.37 5.44 -23.33
CA ARG A 90 -17.16 5.65 -24.14
C ARG A 90 -16.88 4.54 -25.15
N GLN A 91 -17.56 3.38 -25.05
CA GLN A 91 -17.36 2.25 -25.99
C GLN A 91 -17.66 2.60 -27.46
N GLY A 92 -18.45 3.64 -27.72
CA GLY A 92 -18.70 4.11 -29.08
C GLY A 92 -17.54 4.88 -29.71
N GLU A 93 -16.49 5.22 -28.94
CA GLU A 93 -15.27 5.86 -29.43
C GLU A 93 -14.33 4.86 -30.12
N GLU A 94 -14.36 3.59 -29.69
CA GLU A 94 -13.45 2.52 -30.13
C GLU A 94 -13.34 2.40 -31.66
N PRO A 95 -14.45 2.41 -32.45
CA PRO A 95 -14.36 2.26 -33.91
C PRO A 95 -13.66 3.44 -34.60
N TYR A 96 -13.78 4.65 -34.05
CA TYR A 96 -13.16 5.84 -34.63
C TYR A 96 -11.65 5.85 -34.37
N PHE A 97 -11.24 5.47 -33.15
CA PHE A 97 -9.83 5.31 -32.82
C PHE A 97 -9.19 4.17 -33.61
N GLN A 98 -9.87 3.02 -33.70
CA GLN A 98 -9.40 1.89 -34.52
C GLN A 98 -9.14 2.33 -35.96
N LYS A 99 -10.12 2.99 -36.58
CA LYS A 99 -10.00 3.47 -37.96
C LYS A 99 -8.83 4.43 -38.11
N TRP A 100 -8.65 5.37 -37.18
CA TRP A 100 -7.54 6.30 -37.23
C TRP A 100 -6.18 5.57 -37.18
N PHE A 101 -6.03 4.57 -36.30
CA PHE A 101 -4.79 3.80 -36.21
C PHE A 101 -4.52 2.99 -37.49
N GLU A 102 -5.54 2.31 -38.04
CA GLU A 102 -5.41 1.55 -39.29
C GLU A 102 -5.05 2.45 -40.47
N ASP A 103 -5.71 3.61 -40.61
CA ASP A 103 -5.45 4.58 -41.68
C ASP A 103 -4.03 5.19 -41.58
N ASN A 104 -3.42 5.18 -40.38
CA ASN A 104 -2.05 5.65 -40.14
C ASN A 104 -1.00 4.52 -40.11
N GLY A 105 -1.38 3.30 -40.49
CA GLY A 105 -0.45 2.19 -40.71
C GLY A 105 -0.05 1.39 -39.48
N PHE A 106 -0.73 1.57 -38.33
CA PHE A 106 -0.47 0.78 -37.14
C PHE A 106 -1.06 -0.63 -37.23
N THR A 107 -0.37 -1.60 -36.65
CA THR A 107 -0.90 -2.94 -36.39
C THR A 107 -1.77 -2.91 -35.14
N VAL A 108 -3.09 -3.01 -35.32
CA VAL A 108 -4.07 -2.91 -34.23
C VAL A 108 -4.32 -4.27 -33.60
N TYR A 109 -4.05 -4.38 -32.29
CA TYR A 109 -4.44 -5.51 -31.45
C TYR A 109 -5.68 -5.17 -30.63
N GLN A 110 -6.60 -6.12 -30.52
CA GLN A 110 -7.85 -5.96 -29.78
C GLN A 110 -7.93 -6.99 -28.64
N LEU A 111 -8.21 -6.50 -27.44
CA LEU A 111 -8.49 -7.33 -26.28
C LEU A 111 -9.85 -8.05 -26.41
N PRO A 112 -10.07 -9.15 -25.67
CA PRO A 112 -11.40 -9.72 -25.49
C PRO A 112 -12.43 -8.65 -25.10
N LYS A 113 -13.66 -8.79 -25.61
CA LYS A 113 -14.70 -7.76 -25.51
C LYS A 113 -15.00 -7.31 -24.08
N ASP A 114 -14.95 -8.25 -23.14
CA ASP A 114 -15.28 -8.04 -21.73
C ASP A 114 -14.03 -7.86 -20.85
N LEU A 115 -12.85 -7.60 -21.46
CA LEU A 115 -11.59 -7.33 -20.78
C LEU A 115 -11.18 -5.86 -21.01
N PRO A 116 -11.56 -4.94 -20.11
CA PRO A 116 -11.34 -3.51 -20.30
C PRO A 116 -9.86 -3.12 -20.11
N PHE A 117 -9.45 -2.13 -20.88
CA PHE A 117 -8.14 -1.49 -20.86
C PHE A 117 -8.25 -0.11 -21.51
N GLU A 118 -7.79 0.94 -20.85
CA GLU A 118 -8.03 2.33 -21.29
C GLU A 118 -6.76 3.07 -21.73
N GLY A 119 -5.88 2.33 -22.41
CA GLY A 119 -4.81 2.88 -23.26
C GLY A 119 -3.68 3.56 -22.47
N ALA A 120 -3.08 4.58 -23.08
CA ALA A 120 -1.97 5.33 -22.49
C ALA A 120 -2.38 6.21 -21.28
N GLY A 121 -3.67 6.32 -20.98
CA GLY A 121 -4.15 6.86 -19.70
C GLY A 121 -3.87 5.92 -18.53
N ASP A 122 -3.96 4.60 -18.76
CA ASP A 122 -3.69 3.58 -17.74
C ASP A 122 -2.34 2.88 -17.92
N ALA A 123 -1.65 3.04 -19.04
CA ALA A 123 -0.36 2.42 -19.27
C ALA A 123 0.68 3.43 -19.78
N LEU A 124 1.71 3.69 -19.00
CA LEU A 124 2.71 4.71 -19.26
C LEU A 124 4.09 4.10 -19.48
N ILE A 125 4.68 4.39 -20.63
CA ILE A 125 6.02 3.94 -20.99
C ILE A 125 7.06 4.73 -20.20
N ASP A 126 8.03 4.03 -19.62
CA ASP A 126 9.24 4.66 -19.09
C ASP A 126 9.92 5.47 -20.21
N ARG A 127 10.31 6.72 -19.94
CA ARG A 127 10.79 7.60 -21.03
C ARG A 127 12.08 7.15 -21.70
N GLU A 128 12.87 6.29 -21.04
CA GLU A 128 14.05 5.64 -21.63
C GLU A 128 13.68 4.35 -22.39
N GLY A 129 12.41 3.94 -22.40
CA GLY A 129 11.88 2.78 -23.13
C GLY A 129 12.09 1.44 -22.43
N ARG A 130 12.50 1.43 -21.15
CA ARG A 130 12.97 0.22 -20.46
C ARG A 130 11.85 -0.77 -20.14
N TRP A 131 10.67 -0.27 -19.79
CA TRP A 131 9.49 -1.04 -19.41
C TRP A 131 8.22 -0.18 -19.49
N LEU A 132 7.07 -0.82 -19.31
CA LEU A 132 5.75 -0.20 -19.26
C LEU A 132 5.20 -0.26 -17.83
N TRP A 133 4.71 0.87 -17.32
CA TRP A 133 3.92 0.92 -16.08
C TRP A 133 2.44 0.77 -16.44
N ALA A 134 1.74 -0.22 -15.89
CA ALA A 134 0.32 -0.46 -16.17
C ALA A 134 -0.53 -0.39 -14.91
N GLY A 135 -1.48 0.52 -14.89
CA GLY A 135 -2.43 0.77 -13.82
C GLY A 135 -3.62 -0.18 -13.88
N TYR A 136 -4.08 -0.66 -12.74
CA TYR A 136 -5.34 -1.39 -12.60
C TYR A 136 -6.06 -1.01 -11.30
N GLY A 137 -7.36 -1.29 -11.24
CA GLY A 137 -8.17 -1.14 -10.01
C GLY A 137 -9.54 -0.53 -10.27
N PHE A 138 -9.64 0.44 -11.18
CA PHE A 138 -10.91 1.14 -11.49
C PHE A 138 -11.38 0.94 -12.93
N ARG A 139 -10.46 1.00 -13.90
CA ARG A 139 -10.77 1.01 -15.34
C ARG A 139 -10.19 -0.20 -16.05
N SER A 140 -8.85 -0.25 -16.16
CA SER A 140 -8.16 -1.38 -16.76
C SER A 140 -8.13 -2.59 -15.81
N GLU A 141 -8.37 -3.78 -16.36
CA GLU A 141 -8.28 -5.05 -15.63
C GLU A 141 -6.84 -5.56 -15.59
N LEU A 142 -6.46 -6.16 -14.45
CA LEU A 142 -5.13 -6.76 -14.27
C LEU A 142 -4.82 -7.82 -15.34
N ASP A 143 -5.84 -8.57 -15.76
CA ASP A 143 -5.74 -9.62 -16.78
C ASP A 143 -5.44 -9.08 -18.20
N SER A 144 -5.49 -7.76 -18.43
CA SER A 144 -5.10 -7.15 -19.70
C SER A 144 -3.57 -7.02 -19.85
N HIS A 145 -2.83 -6.94 -18.75
CA HIS A 145 -1.38 -6.71 -18.73
C HIS A 145 -0.58 -7.81 -19.46
N PRO A 146 -0.87 -9.11 -19.28
CA PRO A 146 -0.30 -10.19 -20.10
C PRO A 146 -0.37 -9.96 -21.61
N TYR A 147 -1.53 -9.51 -22.09
CA TYR A 147 -1.75 -9.29 -23.51
C TYR A 147 -0.89 -8.14 -24.02
N ILE A 148 -0.78 -7.07 -23.22
CA ILE A 148 0.04 -5.91 -23.53
C ILE A 148 1.52 -6.29 -23.59
N ALA A 149 2.02 -7.01 -22.58
CA ALA A 149 3.41 -7.49 -22.54
C ALA A 149 3.75 -8.28 -23.81
N LYS A 150 2.87 -9.20 -24.20
CA LYS A 150 3.05 -10.06 -25.37
C LYS A 150 2.95 -9.31 -26.70
N TRP A 151 1.98 -8.41 -26.86
CA TRP A 151 1.73 -7.76 -28.15
C TRP A 151 2.66 -6.59 -28.42
N LEU A 152 3.13 -5.91 -27.37
CA LEU A 152 4.08 -4.81 -27.50
C LEU A 152 5.54 -5.24 -27.24
N ASP A 153 5.77 -6.50 -26.88
CA ASP A 153 7.09 -7.09 -26.57
C ASP A 153 7.88 -6.28 -25.52
N ILE A 154 7.22 -5.94 -24.40
CA ILE A 154 7.80 -5.10 -23.34
C ILE A 154 7.58 -5.69 -21.94
N GLU A 155 8.50 -5.43 -21.02
CA GLU A 155 8.28 -5.71 -19.59
C GLU A 155 7.14 -4.84 -19.05
N VAL A 156 6.14 -5.46 -18.41
CA VAL A 156 4.99 -4.74 -17.83
C VAL A 156 5.03 -4.81 -16.31
N LEU A 157 4.95 -3.64 -15.66
CA LEU A 157 4.94 -3.46 -14.21
C LEU A 157 3.55 -3.00 -13.76
N SER A 158 2.83 -3.88 -13.07
CA SER A 158 1.47 -3.63 -12.59
C SER A 158 1.45 -2.75 -11.34
N LEU A 159 0.69 -1.65 -11.38
CA LEU A 159 0.46 -0.72 -10.27
C LEU A 159 -1.04 -0.65 -9.96
N ARG A 160 -1.39 -0.91 -8.70
CA ARG A 160 -2.77 -0.83 -8.22
C ARG A 160 -3.13 0.60 -7.81
N LEU A 161 -4.15 1.14 -8.43
CA LEU A 161 -4.77 2.41 -8.05
C LEU A 161 -5.80 2.18 -6.93
N ILE A 162 -5.80 3.06 -5.92
CA ILE A 162 -6.64 2.90 -4.72
C ILE A 162 -7.50 4.11 -4.36
N ASP A 163 -7.27 5.25 -5.01
CA ASP A 163 -8.03 6.48 -4.81
C ASP A 163 -8.89 6.74 -6.05
N GLU A 164 -10.21 6.71 -5.91
CA GLU A 164 -11.16 6.89 -7.01
C GLU A 164 -11.02 8.24 -7.73
N ARG A 165 -10.43 9.25 -7.07
CA ARG A 165 -10.13 10.54 -7.70
C ARG A 165 -9.02 10.38 -8.76
N PHE A 166 -8.14 9.42 -8.59
CA PHE A 166 -7.04 9.12 -9.50
C PHE A 166 -7.27 7.80 -10.23
N TYR A 167 -8.42 7.73 -10.93
CA TYR A 167 -8.95 6.50 -11.54
C TYR A 167 -8.16 6.00 -12.76
N HIS A 168 -7.33 6.86 -13.37
CA HIS A 168 -6.36 6.50 -14.40
C HIS A 168 -4.94 6.72 -13.91
N LEU A 169 -3.99 5.89 -14.37
CA LEU A 169 -2.59 5.98 -13.96
C LEU A 169 -1.98 7.37 -14.25
N ASP A 170 -2.29 7.95 -15.41
CA ASP A 170 -1.77 9.24 -15.86
C ASP A 170 -2.27 10.46 -15.05
N THR A 171 -3.24 10.28 -14.16
CA THR A 171 -3.72 11.34 -13.26
C THR A 171 -2.85 11.49 -12.02
N CYS A 172 -2.08 10.46 -11.67
CA CYS A 172 -1.25 10.41 -10.47
C CYS A 172 0.20 9.94 -10.72
N PHE A 173 0.56 9.59 -11.96
CA PHE A 173 1.89 9.08 -12.33
C PHE A 173 2.34 9.62 -13.69
N CYS A 174 3.60 10.06 -13.78
CA CYS A 174 4.15 10.65 -15.00
C CYS A 174 5.66 10.37 -15.10
N PRO A 175 6.06 9.37 -15.90
CA PRO A 175 7.45 9.18 -16.27
C PRO A 175 7.97 10.40 -17.06
N LEU A 176 9.12 10.92 -16.67
CA LEU A 176 9.77 12.07 -17.28
C LEU A 176 11.10 11.65 -17.92
N SER A 177 11.59 12.50 -18.83
CA SER A 177 12.91 12.33 -19.46
C SER A 177 14.03 12.23 -18.41
N GLU A 178 15.18 11.67 -18.80
CA GLU A 178 16.31 11.40 -17.89
C GLU A 178 15.96 10.46 -16.71
N GLY A 179 14.89 9.67 -16.84
CA GLY A 179 14.48 8.67 -15.85
C GLY A 179 13.89 9.26 -14.56
N TYR A 180 13.49 10.54 -14.57
CA TYR A 180 12.73 11.13 -13.47
C TYR A 180 11.30 10.62 -13.44
N LEU A 181 10.68 10.65 -12.26
CA LEU A 181 9.29 10.26 -12.06
C LEU A 181 8.57 11.32 -11.24
N LEU A 182 7.50 11.89 -11.78
CA LEU A 182 6.55 12.73 -11.05
C LEU A 182 5.34 11.87 -10.67
N TYR A 183 5.08 11.69 -9.38
CA TYR A 183 3.96 10.84 -8.95
C TYR A 183 3.40 11.23 -7.57
N TYR A 184 2.16 10.83 -7.31
CA TYR A 184 1.44 11.01 -6.05
C TYR A 184 1.32 9.65 -5.32
N PRO A 185 2.20 9.36 -4.34
CA PRO A 185 2.26 8.06 -3.65
C PRO A 185 0.94 7.56 -3.05
N PRO A 186 0.09 8.41 -2.43
CA PRO A 186 -1.18 7.96 -1.82
C PRO A 186 -2.24 7.44 -2.81
N ALA A 187 -2.06 7.62 -4.13
CA ALA A 187 -2.94 7.00 -5.13
C ALA A 187 -2.68 5.49 -5.32
N PHE A 188 -1.59 4.96 -4.76
CA PHE A 188 -1.13 3.59 -4.94
C PHE A 188 -1.16 2.81 -3.64
N ASP A 189 -1.40 1.49 -3.70
CA ASP A 189 -1.22 0.63 -2.53
C ASP A 189 0.27 0.47 -2.16
N PHE A 190 0.51 -0.21 -1.03
CA PHE A 190 1.87 -0.40 -0.54
C PHE A 190 2.76 -1.18 -1.51
N TYR A 191 2.25 -2.28 -2.09
CA TYR A 191 2.98 -3.11 -3.05
C TYR A 191 3.45 -2.26 -4.24
N SER A 192 2.52 -1.48 -4.80
CA SER A 192 2.77 -0.62 -5.96
C SER A 192 3.77 0.49 -5.63
N ASN A 193 3.64 1.12 -4.46
CA ASN A 193 4.63 2.08 -3.97
C ASN A 193 6.01 1.42 -3.88
N ARG A 194 6.15 0.27 -3.22
CA ARG A 194 7.42 -0.46 -3.07
C ARG A 194 8.04 -0.80 -4.43
N LEU A 195 7.24 -1.23 -5.40
CA LEU A 195 7.70 -1.51 -6.76
C LEU A 195 8.29 -0.25 -7.42
N ILE A 196 7.63 0.91 -7.27
CA ILE A 196 8.14 2.20 -7.73
C ILE A 196 9.46 2.55 -7.03
N GLU A 197 9.55 2.39 -5.71
CA GLU A 197 10.75 2.70 -4.92
C GLU A 197 11.96 1.82 -5.31
N MET A 198 11.71 0.56 -5.68
CA MET A 198 12.75 -0.38 -6.12
C MET A 198 13.27 -0.06 -7.52
N ARG A 199 12.41 0.43 -8.40
CA ARG A 199 12.72 0.69 -9.81
C ARG A 199 13.25 2.10 -10.06
N VAL A 200 12.80 3.10 -9.27
CA VAL A 200 13.17 4.51 -9.44
C VAL A 200 13.97 5.00 -8.23
N PRO A 201 15.25 5.39 -8.39
CA PRO A 201 16.08 5.89 -7.31
C PRO A 201 15.50 7.11 -6.59
N ALA A 202 15.78 7.24 -5.29
CA ALA A 202 15.24 8.32 -4.45
C ALA A 202 15.42 9.73 -5.01
N HIS A 203 16.59 10.04 -5.57
CA HIS A 203 16.91 11.36 -6.14
C HIS A 203 16.18 11.65 -7.47
N LYS A 204 15.60 10.64 -8.13
CA LYS A 204 14.81 10.80 -9.36
C LYS A 204 13.30 10.81 -9.12
N ARG A 205 12.85 10.59 -7.88
CA ARG A 205 11.44 10.60 -7.48
C ARG A 205 11.00 12.00 -7.05
N ILE A 206 10.11 12.60 -7.81
CA ILE A 206 9.48 13.89 -7.51
C ILE A 206 8.09 13.60 -6.96
N VAL A 207 8.01 13.45 -5.63
CA VAL A 207 6.75 13.24 -4.91
C VAL A 207 5.89 14.51 -4.98
N VAL A 208 4.67 14.38 -5.47
CA VAL A 208 3.65 15.42 -5.54
C VAL A 208 2.85 15.46 -4.24
N GLU A 209 2.51 16.65 -3.77
CA GLU A 209 1.62 16.83 -2.62
C GLU A 209 0.15 16.86 -3.06
N GLU A 210 -0.79 16.54 -2.17
CA GLU A 210 -2.20 16.43 -2.53
C GLU A 210 -2.76 17.69 -3.20
N ALA A 211 -2.35 18.88 -2.74
CA ALA A 211 -2.76 20.16 -3.31
C ALA A 211 -2.41 20.32 -4.80
N ASP A 212 -1.28 19.76 -5.23
CA ASP A 212 -0.87 19.72 -6.64
C ASP A 212 -1.51 18.54 -7.38
N ALA A 213 -1.63 17.39 -6.72
CA ALA A 213 -2.23 16.19 -7.31
C ALA A 213 -3.68 16.43 -7.76
N VAL A 214 -4.51 17.06 -6.91
CA VAL A 214 -5.91 17.39 -7.25
C VAL A 214 -6.06 18.47 -8.33
N ASN A 215 -4.97 19.20 -8.63
CA ASN A 215 -4.90 20.12 -9.78
C ASN A 215 -4.38 19.43 -11.06
N PHE A 216 -4.25 18.10 -11.03
CA PHE A 216 -3.76 17.26 -12.13
C PHE A 216 -2.30 17.55 -12.49
N ALA A 217 -1.44 17.81 -11.49
CA ALA A 217 -0.01 18.05 -11.72
C ALA A 217 0.72 16.86 -12.37
N CYS A 218 0.32 15.63 -12.06
CA CYS A 218 0.87 14.42 -12.72
C CYS A 218 0.33 14.23 -14.15
N ASN A 219 -0.81 14.84 -14.50
CA ASN A 219 -1.39 14.71 -15.83
C ASN A 219 -0.72 15.69 -16.81
N ALA A 220 0.58 15.47 -17.01
CA ALA A 220 1.48 16.37 -17.71
C ALA A 220 2.06 15.75 -18.98
N VAL A 221 2.30 16.58 -19.98
CA VAL A 221 2.94 16.19 -21.24
C VAL A 221 4.42 16.54 -21.15
N ASN A 222 5.28 15.52 -21.16
CA ASN A 222 6.73 15.71 -21.21
C ASN A 222 7.26 15.60 -22.65
N ILE A 223 7.91 16.67 -23.11
CA ILE A 223 8.63 16.73 -24.39
C ILE A 223 10.03 17.25 -24.09
N ASN A 224 11.01 16.34 -24.10
CA ASN A 224 12.39 16.63 -23.70
C ASN A 224 12.42 17.28 -22.28
N SER A 225 12.96 18.49 -22.15
CA SER A 225 12.98 19.25 -20.89
C SER A 225 11.70 20.04 -20.62
N ALA A 226 10.77 20.15 -21.56
CA ALA A 226 9.51 20.86 -21.36
C ALA A 226 8.46 19.96 -20.70
N ILE A 227 7.74 20.49 -19.72
CA ILE A 227 6.59 19.82 -19.11
C ILE A 227 5.39 20.76 -19.19
N VAL A 228 4.38 20.37 -19.98
CA VAL A 228 3.14 21.12 -20.17
C VAL A 228 2.06 20.54 -19.27
N MET A 229 1.42 21.38 -18.45
CA MET A 229 0.44 20.94 -17.45
C MET A 229 -0.58 22.05 -17.14
N ASN A 230 -1.61 21.71 -16.34
CA ASN A 230 -2.68 22.65 -15.98
C ASN A 230 -2.18 23.80 -15.07
N LYS A 231 -1.82 23.46 -13.83
CA LYS A 231 -1.37 24.40 -12.80
C LYS A 231 -0.60 23.65 -11.72
N VAL A 232 0.45 24.27 -11.19
CA VAL A 232 1.22 23.74 -10.04
C VAL A 232 1.60 24.81 -9.04
N SER A 233 1.93 24.38 -7.83
CA SER A 233 2.49 25.20 -6.77
C SER A 233 3.87 25.72 -7.13
N ASP A 234 4.24 26.86 -6.55
CA ASP A 234 5.60 27.42 -6.71
C ASP A 234 6.68 26.45 -6.19
N SER A 235 6.37 25.68 -5.14
CA SER A 235 7.25 24.65 -4.59
C SER A 235 7.54 23.55 -5.60
N LEU A 236 6.50 22.98 -6.22
CA LEU A 236 6.66 21.93 -7.23
C LEU A 236 7.34 22.46 -8.49
N LYS A 237 7.00 23.69 -8.91
CA LYS A 237 7.64 24.37 -10.05
C LYS A 237 9.14 24.55 -9.82
N GLN A 238 9.55 24.97 -8.62
CA GLN A 238 10.96 25.10 -8.26
C GLN A 238 11.68 23.75 -8.27
N ARG A 239 11.08 22.71 -7.67
CA ARG A 239 11.67 21.36 -7.64
C ARG A 239 11.89 20.77 -9.03
N LEU A 240 10.97 21.02 -9.96
CA LEU A 240 11.10 20.62 -11.37
C LEU A 240 12.21 21.42 -12.09
N ALA A 241 12.28 22.73 -11.83
CA ALA A 241 13.31 23.60 -12.39
C ALA A 241 14.72 23.23 -11.89
N ASP A 242 14.86 22.88 -10.61
CA ASP A 242 16.14 22.50 -9.98
C ASP A 242 16.78 21.27 -10.66
N VAL A 243 15.96 20.39 -11.23
CA VAL A 243 16.42 19.20 -11.97
C VAL A 243 16.40 19.38 -13.48
N GLY A 244 16.18 20.60 -13.97
CA GLY A 244 16.35 20.99 -15.37
C GLY A 244 15.09 20.99 -16.24
N PHE A 245 13.90 20.84 -15.66
CA PHE A 245 12.65 20.93 -16.42
C PHE A 245 12.11 22.35 -16.51
N GLN A 246 11.60 22.72 -17.69
CA GLN A 246 10.84 23.95 -17.90
C GLN A 246 9.33 23.65 -17.82
N VAL A 247 8.69 24.17 -16.78
CA VAL A 247 7.24 24.05 -16.59
C VAL A 247 6.50 25.10 -17.41
N ILE A 248 5.56 24.65 -18.24
CA ILE A 248 4.65 25.48 -19.04
C ILE A 248 3.22 25.23 -18.57
N GLU A 249 2.62 26.24 -17.94
CA GLU A 249 1.26 26.15 -17.42
C GLU A 249 0.25 26.66 -18.45
N THR A 250 -0.75 25.84 -18.74
CA THR A 250 -1.90 26.20 -19.57
C THR A 250 -3.19 25.82 -18.88
N PRO A 251 -4.12 26.76 -18.62
CA PRO A 251 -5.33 26.45 -17.89
C PRO A 251 -6.19 25.44 -18.66
N LEU A 252 -6.59 24.35 -17.99
CA LEU A 252 -7.41 23.27 -18.55
C LEU A 252 -8.62 22.97 -17.67
N THR A 253 -9.09 23.97 -16.92
CA THR A 253 -10.12 23.82 -15.90
C THR A 253 -11.46 23.28 -16.41
N GLU A 254 -11.80 23.51 -17.68
CA GLU A 254 -13.03 22.97 -18.28
C GLU A 254 -12.93 21.46 -18.51
N PHE A 255 -11.73 20.93 -18.77
CA PHE A 255 -11.47 19.49 -18.91
C PHE A 255 -11.34 18.79 -17.55
N LEU A 256 -10.86 19.51 -16.52
CA LEU A 256 -10.86 19.00 -15.14
C LEU A 256 -12.27 18.63 -14.65
N LYS A 257 -13.33 19.29 -15.16
CA LYS A 257 -14.73 18.94 -14.86
C LYS A 257 -15.12 17.55 -15.34
N ALA A 258 -14.46 17.03 -16.38
CA ALA A 258 -14.62 15.66 -16.85
C ALA A 258 -13.56 14.71 -16.25
N GLY A 259 -12.66 15.22 -15.40
CA GLY A 259 -11.61 14.43 -14.77
C GLY A 259 -10.40 14.17 -15.67
N GLY A 260 -10.06 15.08 -16.59
CA GLY A 260 -8.86 15.00 -17.42
C GLY A 260 -8.12 16.34 -17.55
N ALA A 261 -6.83 16.31 -17.90
CA ALA A 261 -6.04 17.51 -18.15
C ALA A 261 -5.09 17.35 -19.35
N ALA A 262 -3.86 17.86 -19.27
CA ALA A 262 -2.99 18.00 -20.44
C ALA A 262 -2.63 16.64 -21.06
N LYS A 263 -2.20 15.68 -20.23
CA LYS A 263 -1.84 14.34 -20.71
C LYS A 263 -3.04 13.60 -21.27
N CYS A 264 -4.22 13.64 -20.63
CA CYS A 264 -5.41 12.95 -21.12
C CYS A 264 -5.82 13.41 -22.53
N LEU A 265 -5.63 14.71 -22.85
CA LEU A 265 -5.94 15.29 -24.15
C LEU A 265 -4.95 14.91 -25.26
N THR A 266 -3.91 14.13 -24.95
CA THR A 266 -2.81 13.81 -25.86
C THR A 266 -2.44 12.33 -25.85
N LEU A 267 -2.19 11.77 -27.02
CA LEU A 267 -1.55 10.46 -27.16
C LEU A 267 -0.26 10.60 -27.96
N ARG A 268 0.89 10.25 -27.36
CA ARG A 268 2.15 10.18 -28.10
C ARG A 268 2.15 8.91 -28.95
N VAL A 269 2.27 9.06 -30.27
CA VAL A 269 2.20 7.95 -31.24
C VAL A 269 3.57 7.54 -31.80
N THR A 270 4.63 8.22 -31.35
CA THR A 270 6.03 7.88 -31.66
C THR A 270 6.78 7.62 -30.36
N GLU A 271 6.81 6.37 -29.93
CA GLU A 271 7.46 5.95 -28.69
C GLU A 271 8.75 5.18 -28.97
N PRO A 272 9.79 5.35 -28.12
CA PRO A 272 11.07 4.70 -28.34
C PRO A 272 10.96 3.18 -28.16
N VAL A 273 11.47 2.43 -29.13
CA VAL A 273 11.61 0.97 -29.05
C VAL A 273 13.08 0.64 -28.83
N LEU A 274 13.36 -0.23 -27.84
CA LEU A 274 14.69 -0.71 -27.54
C LEU A 274 14.83 -2.18 -27.94
N ASP A 275 15.82 -2.50 -28.77
CA ASP A 275 16.00 -3.85 -29.34
C ASP A 275 16.26 -4.97 -28.32
N TYR A 276 16.67 -4.63 -27.10
CA TYR A 276 16.98 -5.60 -26.04
C TYR A 276 15.87 -5.76 -25.00
N VAL A 277 14.78 -5.01 -25.12
CA VAL A 277 13.61 -5.12 -24.26
C VAL A 277 12.66 -6.13 -24.89
N HIS A 278 12.17 -7.06 -24.09
CA HIS A 278 11.26 -8.12 -24.52
C HIS A 278 10.14 -8.30 -23.51
N ALA A 279 9.09 -9.00 -23.92
CA ALA A 279 7.97 -9.37 -23.08
C ALA A 279 8.44 -10.05 -21.78
N ASN A 280 8.13 -9.43 -20.66
CA ASN A 280 8.26 -10.03 -19.34
C ASN A 280 7.02 -9.67 -18.52
N GLU A 281 6.44 -10.68 -17.88
CA GLU A 281 5.16 -10.55 -17.20
C GLU A 281 5.28 -11.08 -15.77
N PRO A 282 5.13 -10.23 -14.75
CA PRO A 282 5.12 -10.64 -13.36
C PRO A 282 3.74 -11.14 -12.89
N VAL A 283 2.69 -10.93 -13.69
CA VAL A 283 1.33 -11.34 -13.34
C VAL A 283 1.24 -12.87 -13.33
N GLU A 284 0.83 -13.43 -12.21
CA GLU A 284 0.59 -14.86 -12.06
C GLU A 284 -0.91 -15.15 -12.07
N SER A 285 -1.29 -16.33 -12.57
CA SER A 285 -2.66 -16.81 -12.46
C SER A 285 -2.72 -18.26 -12.00
N ARG A 286 -3.66 -18.57 -11.11
CA ARG A 286 -3.90 -19.93 -10.57
C ARG A 286 -5.39 -20.23 -10.56
N THR A 287 -5.77 -21.48 -10.76
CA THR A 287 -7.17 -21.91 -10.64
C THR A 287 -7.41 -22.52 -9.27
N ILE A 288 -8.51 -22.14 -8.63
CA ILE A 288 -8.97 -22.72 -7.38
C ILE A 288 -10.37 -23.31 -7.53
N GLN A 289 -10.65 -24.30 -6.69
CA GLN A 289 -11.96 -24.89 -6.55
C GLN A 289 -12.53 -24.59 -5.16
N LEU A 290 -13.78 -24.11 -5.14
CA LEU A 290 -14.57 -23.88 -3.93
C LEU A 290 -15.75 -24.85 -3.92
N GLN A 291 -16.04 -25.45 -2.77
CA GLN A 291 -17.19 -26.34 -2.57
C GLN A 291 -17.87 -26.08 -1.21
N GLY A 292 -19.21 -26.08 -1.20
CA GLY A 292 -20.03 -25.88 0.01
C GLY A 292 -21.35 -25.16 -0.29
N HIS A 293 -22.00 -24.58 0.72
CA HIS A 293 -23.13 -23.68 0.51
C HIS A 293 -22.68 -22.27 0.05
N LEU A 294 -22.12 -22.21 -1.17
CA LEU A 294 -21.42 -21.03 -1.70
C LEU A 294 -22.26 -19.75 -1.71
N LEU A 295 -23.54 -19.85 -2.07
CA LEU A 295 -24.48 -18.72 -2.11
C LEU A 295 -25.09 -18.42 -0.73
N ASP A 296 -25.64 -19.43 -0.06
CA ASP A 296 -26.37 -19.24 1.20
C ASP A 296 -25.48 -18.77 2.37
N ALA A 297 -24.24 -19.24 2.41
CA ALA A 297 -23.26 -18.84 3.43
C ALA A 297 -22.39 -17.64 3.00
N GLY A 298 -22.53 -17.18 1.75
CA GLY A 298 -21.74 -16.08 1.20
C GLY A 298 -20.24 -16.39 1.07
N ILE A 299 -19.85 -17.67 1.01
CA ILE A 299 -18.43 -18.08 0.90
C ILE A 299 -17.84 -17.58 -0.43
N MET A 300 -18.62 -17.65 -1.52
CA MET A 300 -18.16 -17.15 -2.81
C MET A 300 -17.84 -15.66 -2.74
N ASN A 301 -18.79 -14.85 -2.26
CA ASN A 301 -18.60 -13.40 -2.16
C ASN A 301 -17.38 -13.07 -1.29
N LYS A 302 -17.26 -13.68 -0.11
CA LYS A 302 -16.09 -13.49 0.76
C LYS A 302 -14.77 -13.83 0.06
N ALA A 303 -14.73 -14.90 -0.73
CA ALA A 303 -13.52 -15.28 -1.46
C ALA A 303 -13.18 -14.28 -2.57
N LEU A 304 -14.18 -13.80 -3.30
CA LEU A 304 -14.01 -12.81 -4.37
C LEU A 304 -13.59 -11.44 -3.82
N ASP A 305 -14.26 -10.97 -2.76
CA ASP A 305 -13.94 -9.72 -2.06
C ASP A 305 -12.49 -9.77 -1.56
N LEU A 306 -12.08 -10.90 -0.97
CA LEU A 306 -10.72 -11.11 -0.48
C LEU A 306 -9.68 -10.98 -1.59
N ILE A 307 -9.93 -11.57 -2.76
CA ILE A 307 -9.00 -11.49 -3.90
C ILE A 307 -8.79 -10.03 -4.31
N VAL A 308 -9.89 -9.28 -4.46
CA VAL A 308 -9.84 -7.88 -4.89
C VAL A 308 -9.22 -6.99 -3.82
N GLU A 309 -9.58 -7.15 -2.54
CA GLU A 309 -9.04 -6.38 -1.43
C GLU A 309 -7.53 -6.53 -1.31
N ASN A 310 -6.99 -7.73 -1.51
CA ASN A 310 -5.55 -8.02 -1.53
C ASN A 310 -4.85 -7.64 -2.84
N GLY A 311 -5.55 -7.04 -3.80
CA GLY A 311 -4.97 -6.50 -5.03
C GLY A 311 -4.83 -7.49 -6.18
N GLY A 312 -5.49 -8.65 -6.09
CA GLY A 312 -5.68 -9.55 -7.23
C GLY A 312 -6.91 -9.18 -8.07
N SER A 313 -7.13 -9.96 -9.12
CA SER A 313 -8.35 -10.01 -9.92
C SER A 313 -8.83 -11.46 -10.04
N PHE A 314 -10.05 -11.67 -10.50
CA PHE A 314 -10.61 -13.01 -10.63
C PHE A 314 -11.49 -13.15 -11.87
N ARG A 315 -11.61 -14.41 -12.33
CA ARG A 315 -12.58 -14.82 -13.33
C ARG A 315 -13.22 -16.15 -12.91
N VAL A 316 -14.53 -16.14 -12.75
CA VAL A 316 -15.29 -17.38 -12.51
C VAL A 316 -15.36 -18.18 -13.82
N LEU A 317 -14.79 -19.38 -13.83
CA LEU A 317 -14.74 -20.25 -15.01
C LEU A 317 -16.03 -21.06 -15.16
N ASN A 318 -16.53 -21.60 -14.05
CA ASN A 318 -17.81 -22.30 -14.00
C ASN A 318 -18.43 -22.23 -12.60
N PHE A 319 -19.74 -22.45 -12.54
CA PHE A 319 -20.50 -22.53 -11.31
C PHE A 319 -21.57 -23.63 -11.43
N ASN A 320 -21.43 -24.69 -10.64
CA ASN A 320 -22.35 -25.80 -10.57
C ASN A 320 -23.24 -25.65 -9.32
N LEU A 321 -24.49 -25.27 -9.54
CA LEU A 321 -25.47 -25.08 -8.48
C LEU A 321 -25.93 -26.43 -7.91
N GLY A 322 -26.02 -26.51 -6.58
CA GLY A 322 -26.61 -27.65 -5.90
C GLY A 322 -28.07 -27.89 -6.32
N VAL A 323 -28.46 -29.16 -6.48
CA VAL A 323 -29.80 -29.54 -6.96
C VAL A 323 -30.90 -29.11 -5.98
N GLU A 324 -30.65 -29.30 -4.69
CA GLU A 324 -31.54 -28.93 -3.59
C GLU A 324 -30.87 -27.90 -2.68
N ARG A 325 -31.64 -27.23 -1.83
CA ARG A 325 -31.09 -26.24 -0.86
C ARG A 325 -29.97 -26.79 0.03
N GLN A 326 -30.03 -28.07 0.37
CA GLN A 326 -29.01 -28.74 1.20
C GLN A 326 -27.89 -29.39 0.37
N SER A 327 -27.95 -29.26 -0.96
CA SER A 327 -26.86 -29.72 -1.83
C SER A 327 -25.73 -28.68 -1.84
N THR A 328 -24.49 -29.17 -1.86
CA THR A 328 -23.32 -28.31 -2.02
C THR A 328 -23.22 -27.82 -3.45
N SER A 329 -22.87 -26.54 -3.62
CA SER A 329 -22.47 -25.98 -4.92
C SER A 329 -20.96 -26.06 -5.08
N ALA A 330 -20.49 -26.06 -6.32
CA ALA A 330 -19.07 -26.05 -6.66
C ALA A 330 -18.77 -24.94 -7.66
N ALA A 331 -17.64 -24.26 -7.50
CA ALA A 331 -17.19 -23.22 -8.41
C ALA A 331 -15.69 -23.37 -8.70
N GLU A 332 -15.30 -23.10 -9.94
CA GLU A 332 -13.90 -22.93 -10.33
C GLU A 332 -13.64 -21.47 -10.64
N VAL A 333 -12.62 -20.90 -9.99
CA VAL A 333 -12.27 -19.50 -10.09
C VAL A 333 -10.80 -19.40 -10.49
N ARG A 334 -10.52 -18.70 -11.58
CA ARG A 334 -9.16 -18.28 -11.92
C ARG A 334 -8.85 -17.01 -11.15
N VAL A 335 -7.80 -17.04 -10.35
CA VAL A 335 -7.29 -15.92 -9.56
C VAL A 335 -6.04 -15.41 -10.26
N SER A 336 -5.92 -14.09 -10.39
CA SER A 336 -4.76 -13.41 -10.96
C SER A 336 -4.19 -12.43 -9.94
N ALA A 337 -2.86 -12.32 -9.87
CA ALA A 337 -2.17 -11.41 -8.96
C ALA A 337 -1.01 -10.70 -9.68
N PRO A 338 -0.68 -9.45 -9.31
CA PRO A 338 0.35 -8.66 -9.98
C PRO A 338 1.78 -9.19 -9.78
N SER A 339 1.97 -10.08 -8.79
CA SER A 339 3.21 -10.75 -8.49
C SER A 339 2.97 -12.03 -7.69
N ARG A 340 4.03 -12.83 -7.59
CA ARG A 340 4.08 -14.02 -6.73
C ARG A 340 3.81 -13.71 -5.26
N GLU A 341 4.39 -12.63 -4.72
CA GLU A 341 4.20 -12.23 -3.31
C GLU A 341 2.72 -11.99 -3.00
N VAL A 342 2.02 -11.26 -3.89
CA VAL A 342 0.58 -11.01 -3.75
C VAL A 342 -0.24 -12.30 -3.97
N MET A 343 0.16 -13.16 -4.91
CA MET A 343 -0.49 -14.46 -5.13
C MET A 343 -0.41 -15.34 -3.87
N GLU A 344 0.75 -15.44 -3.23
CA GLU A 344 0.95 -16.24 -2.01
C GLU A 344 0.13 -15.71 -0.84
N ASP A 345 -0.03 -14.40 -0.73
CA ASP A 345 -0.88 -13.79 0.30
C ASP A 345 -2.37 -14.05 0.04
N ILE A 346 -2.85 -13.94 -1.20
CA ILE A 346 -4.24 -14.27 -1.58
C ILE A 346 -4.51 -15.76 -1.35
N MET A 347 -3.64 -16.63 -1.86
CA MET A 347 -3.84 -18.08 -1.82
C MET A 347 -3.86 -18.62 -0.39
N SER A 348 -3.00 -18.14 0.50
CA SER A 348 -3.02 -18.55 1.91
C SER A 348 -4.37 -18.30 2.58
N GLN A 349 -5.01 -17.19 2.25
CA GLN A 349 -6.31 -16.84 2.84
C GLN A 349 -7.47 -17.59 2.18
N LEU A 350 -7.38 -17.81 0.86
CA LEU A 350 -8.33 -18.68 0.16
C LEU A 350 -8.25 -20.11 0.72
N ILE A 351 -7.06 -20.59 1.07
CA ILE A 351 -6.85 -21.86 1.76
C ILE A 351 -7.55 -21.87 3.12
N ASP A 352 -7.60 -20.76 3.87
CA ASP A 352 -8.36 -20.68 5.13
C ASP A 352 -9.88 -20.63 4.93
N LEU A 353 -10.35 -20.19 3.76
CA LEU A 353 -11.74 -20.39 3.33
C LEU A 353 -11.97 -21.81 2.82
N GLY A 354 -10.91 -22.62 2.73
CA GLY A 354 -10.83 -24.01 2.27
C GLY A 354 -10.95 -24.17 0.75
N ALA A 355 -10.51 -23.17 0.00
CA ALA A 355 -10.21 -23.33 -1.42
C ALA A 355 -9.14 -24.42 -1.59
N VAL A 356 -9.28 -25.21 -2.65
CA VAL A 356 -8.32 -26.26 -2.99
C VAL A 356 -7.86 -26.10 -4.44
N ALA A 357 -6.63 -26.49 -4.71
CA ALA A 357 -6.17 -26.60 -6.09
C ALA A 357 -6.94 -27.73 -6.81
N PRO A 358 -7.25 -27.58 -8.11
CA PRO A 358 -7.77 -28.67 -8.92
C PRO A 358 -6.88 -29.91 -8.82
N PRO A 359 -7.43 -31.14 -8.86
CA PRO A 359 -6.63 -32.36 -8.72
C PRO A 359 -5.48 -32.49 -9.73
N GLN A 360 -5.62 -31.87 -10.90
CA GLN A 360 -4.61 -31.86 -11.96
C GLN A 360 -3.44 -30.91 -11.68
N GLU A 361 -3.67 -29.86 -10.88
CA GLU A 361 -2.68 -28.85 -10.49
C GLU A 361 -2.12 -29.10 -9.07
N ALA A 362 -2.59 -30.16 -8.40
CA ALA A 362 -2.12 -30.50 -7.08
C ALA A 362 -0.63 -30.90 -7.15
N CYS A 363 0.20 -30.15 -6.45
CA CYS A 363 1.64 -30.36 -6.28
C CYS A 363 2.00 -30.65 -4.82
N ASP A 364 3.20 -31.18 -4.60
CA ASP A 364 3.77 -31.36 -3.27
C ASP A 364 4.24 -30.02 -2.70
N THR A 365 4.32 -29.93 -1.38
CA THR A 365 4.82 -28.73 -0.69
C THR A 365 6.29 -28.49 -0.99
N ASN A 366 6.66 -27.22 -1.15
CA ASN A 366 8.07 -26.82 -1.22
C ASN A 366 8.66 -26.85 0.19
N ILE A 367 9.86 -27.41 0.32
CA ILE A 367 10.52 -27.64 1.60
C ILE A 367 11.92 -27.05 1.54
N GLU A 368 12.23 -26.17 2.49
CA GLU A 368 13.55 -25.57 2.65
C GLU A 368 14.15 -25.93 4.01
N VAL A 369 15.47 -25.92 4.09
CA VAL A 369 16.19 -26.32 5.31
C VAL A 369 16.52 -25.10 6.17
N VAL A 370 16.25 -25.19 7.46
CA VAL A 370 16.65 -24.19 8.44
C VAL A 370 18.18 -24.14 8.54
N THR A 371 18.76 -22.97 8.24
CA THR A 371 20.21 -22.73 8.28
C THR A 371 20.66 -22.02 9.56
N GLN A 372 19.73 -21.39 10.29
CA GLN A 372 19.99 -20.67 11.54
C GLN A 372 18.95 -21.05 12.59
N ALA A 373 19.41 -21.43 13.78
CA ALA A 373 18.52 -21.81 14.87
C ALA A 373 17.57 -20.65 15.23
N GLY A 374 16.30 -20.97 15.41
CA GLY A 374 15.28 -20.01 15.76
C GLY A 374 14.83 -19.09 14.61
N VAL A 375 15.18 -19.41 13.36
CA VAL A 375 14.88 -18.63 12.14
C VAL A 375 14.34 -19.57 11.07
N ALA A 376 13.18 -19.25 10.51
CA ALA A 376 12.60 -19.99 9.38
C ALA A 376 13.23 -19.54 8.05
N PRO A 377 13.23 -20.39 7.01
CA PRO A 377 13.58 -19.98 5.65
C PRO A 377 12.73 -18.81 5.15
N ASP A 378 13.19 -18.16 4.08
CA ASP A 378 12.35 -17.17 3.39
C ASP A 378 11.08 -17.80 2.88
N ASP A 379 9.99 -17.03 2.93
CA ASP A 379 8.66 -17.45 2.47
C ASP A 379 8.09 -18.70 3.18
N PHE A 380 8.44 -18.92 4.46
CA PHE A 380 7.81 -19.99 5.24
C PHE A 380 6.29 -19.80 5.35
N TYR A 381 5.54 -20.91 5.26
CA TYR A 381 4.10 -20.89 5.48
C TYR A 381 3.76 -20.58 6.95
N VAL A 382 2.85 -19.62 7.17
CA VAL A 382 2.38 -19.24 8.50
C VAL A 382 1.11 -20.01 8.81
N THR A 383 1.16 -20.84 9.85
CA THR A 383 0.02 -21.68 10.24
C THR A 383 -1.14 -20.88 10.83
N THR A 384 -2.34 -21.42 10.69
CA THR A 384 -3.56 -20.88 11.31
C THR A 384 -4.06 -21.75 12.46
N ILE A 385 -5.21 -21.39 13.04
CA ILE A 385 -5.85 -22.20 14.10
C ILE A 385 -6.49 -23.48 13.57
N TYR A 386 -6.69 -23.58 12.26
CA TYR A 386 -7.48 -24.65 11.64
C TYR A 386 -6.64 -25.92 11.45
N PRO A 387 -7.24 -27.12 11.54
CA PRO A 387 -6.53 -28.35 11.23
C PRO A 387 -6.06 -28.37 9.77
N THR A 388 -4.74 -28.42 9.60
CA THR A 388 -4.08 -28.36 8.29
C THR A 388 -3.60 -29.74 7.85
N GLU A 389 -3.67 -30.01 6.54
CA GLU A 389 -3.00 -31.12 5.88
C GLU A 389 -2.03 -30.59 4.83
N VAL A 390 -0.89 -31.26 4.69
CA VAL A 390 0.18 -30.87 3.77
C VAL A 390 0.54 -32.06 2.90
N ARG A 391 0.86 -31.82 1.63
CA ARG A 391 1.18 -32.87 0.67
C ARG A 391 2.69 -33.08 0.56
N VAL A 392 3.15 -34.27 0.91
CA VAL A 392 4.57 -34.65 0.86
C VAL A 392 4.68 -36.02 0.18
N ASN A 393 5.54 -36.15 -0.82
CA ASN A 393 5.72 -37.37 -1.61
C ASN A 393 4.39 -37.90 -2.17
N CYS A 394 3.58 -37.02 -2.76
CA CYS A 394 2.23 -37.27 -3.27
C CYS A 394 1.17 -37.68 -2.22
N GLU A 395 1.48 -37.73 -0.92
CA GLU A 395 0.54 -38.11 0.15
C GLU A 395 0.15 -36.93 1.03
N TRP A 396 -1.13 -36.88 1.45
CA TRP A 396 -1.62 -35.86 2.38
C TRP A 396 -1.36 -36.28 3.82
N VAL A 397 -0.51 -35.52 4.50
CA VAL A 397 -0.09 -35.73 5.89
C VAL A 397 -0.76 -34.69 6.79
N LYS A 398 -1.35 -35.14 7.90
CA LYS A 398 -1.97 -34.25 8.88
C LYS A 398 -0.92 -33.53 9.72
N VAL A 399 -1.09 -32.22 9.91
CA VAL A 399 -0.22 -31.43 10.77
C VAL A 399 -0.58 -31.65 12.24
N HIS A 400 0.41 -32.03 13.03
CA HIS A 400 0.29 -32.20 14.47
C HIS A 400 0.64 -30.91 15.23
N ASN A 401 0.12 -30.79 16.46
CA ASN A 401 0.34 -29.66 17.36
C ASN A 401 -0.11 -28.30 16.79
N GLN A 402 -1.20 -28.29 16.02
CA GLN A 402 -1.72 -27.10 15.35
C GLN A 402 -1.83 -25.91 16.31
N ARG A 403 -1.28 -24.77 15.85
CA ARG A 403 -1.32 -23.48 16.51
C ARG A 403 -1.17 -22.41 15.41
N MET A 404 -1.78 -21.24 15.60
CA MET A 404 -1.50 -20.09 14.76
C MET A 404 -0.08 -19.54 14.97
N ASP A 405 0.40 -18.78 13.99
CA ASP A 405 1.63 -17.98 14.06
C ASP A 405 2.90 -18.82 14.26
N ALA A 406 2.96 -19.94 13.55
CA ALA A 406 4.05 -20.90 13.61
C ALA A 406 4.40 -21.42 12.20
N ALA A 407 5.49 -22.18 12.11
CA ALA A 407 5.96 -22.83 10.89
C ALA A 407 5.63 -24.33 10.91
N ILE A 408 5.54 -24.96 9.74
CA ILE A 408 5.35 -26.41 9.62
C ILE A 408 6.68 -27.07 9.31
N VAL A 409 7.11 -27.99 10.18
CA VAL A 409 8.31 -28.82 10.01
C VAL A 409 7.91 -30.24 9.59
N VAL A 410 8.59 -30.77 8.59
CA VAL A 410 8.43 -32.12 8.06
C VAL A 410 9.59 -33.00 8.53
N GLU A 411 9.27 -34.08 9.24
CA GLU A 411 10.25 -35.02 9.80
C GLU A 411 10.05 -36.41 9.17
N ASP A 412 11.13 -36.98 8.63
CA ASP A 412 11.14 -38.37 8.18
C ASP A 412 11.38 -39.28 9.40
N THR A 413 10.34 -39.99 9.85
CA THR A 413 10.43 -40.92 10.99
C THR A 413 10.43 -42.38 10.52
N ALA A 414 10.82 -43.31 11.40
CA ALA A 414 10.76 -44.73 11.11
C ALA A 414 9.33 -45.25 10.83
N GLU A 415 8.31 -44.51 11.27
CA GLU A 415 6.88 -44.83 11.12
C GLU A 415 6.24 -44.10 9.91
N GLY A 416 6.99 -43.26 9.21
CA GLY A 416 6.53 -42.47 8.07
C GLY A 416 6.86 -40.97 8.19
N VAL A 417 6.37 -40.18 7.23
CA VAL A 417 6.50 -38.72 7.23
C VAL A 417 5.56 -38.12 8.27
N VAL A 418 6.07 -37.26 9.16
CA VAL A 418 5.29 -36.56 10.18
C VAL A 418 5.44 -35.05 9.99
N ALA A 419 4.32 -34.33 9.91
CA ALA A 419 4.30 -32.87 9.87
C ALA A 419 3.93 -32.30 11.26
N ARG A 420 4.70 -31.34 11.77
CA ARG A 420 4.49 -30.71 13.08
C ARG A 420 4.54 -29.19 12.98
N CYS A 421 3.66 -28.53 13.72
CA CYS A 421 3.72 -27.10 13.94
C CYS A 421 4.81 -26.77 14.99
N LYS A 422 5.77 -25.90 14.66
CA LYS A 422 6.81 -25.38 15.57
C LYS A 422 6.85 -23.86 15.53
N LEU A 423 7.05 -23.22 16.69
CA LEU A 423 7.26 -21.78 16.76
C LEU A 423 8.63 -21.41 16.18
N LEU A 424 8.77 -20.19 15.67
CA LEU A 424 10.03 -19.72 15.07
C LEU A 424 11.24 -19.96 15.96
N ARG A 425 11.14 -19.62 17.25
CA ARG A 425 12.24 -19.79 18.24
C ARG A 425 12.61 -21.25 18.52
N ASP A 426 11.73 -22.20 18.21
CA ASP A 426 11.93 -23.63 18.49
C ASP A 426 12.53 -24.38 17.27
N LEU A 427 12.70 -23.70 16.13
CA LEU A 427 13.33 -24.25 14.94
C LEU A 427 14.82 -24.52 15.15
N GLN A 428 15.29 -25.68 14.68
CA GLN A 428 16.68 -26.10 14.77
C GLN A 428 17.34 -26.17 13.40
N VAL A 429 18.67 -25.99 13.35
CA VAL A 429 19.43 -26.16 12.11
C VAL A 429 19.23 -27.58 11.59
N GLY A 430 18.84 -27.70 10.32
CA GLY A 430 18.50 -28.98 9.69
C GLY A 430 17.01 -29.33 9.69
N ASP A 431 16.15 -28.59 10.43
CA ASP A 431 14.70 -28.74 10.30
C ASP A 431 14.27 -28.43 8.86
N LYS A 432 13.41 -29.28 8.29
CA LYS A 432 12.81 -29.12 6.97
C LYS A 432 11.48 -28.38 7.09
N VAL A 433 11.43 -27.12 6.69
CA VAL A 433 10.27 -26.22 6.86
C VAL A 433 9.53 -26.04 5.53
N ILE A 434 8.21 -26.03 5.57
CA ILE A 434 7.37 -25.76 4.39
C ILE A 434 7.40 -24.28 4.02
N VAL A 435 7.63 -24.00 2.73
CA VAL A 435 7.63 -22.66 2.14
C VAL A 435 6.59 -22.55 1.03
N GLY A 436 6.12 -21.33 0.74
CA GLY A 436 5.05 -21.06 -0.20
C GLY A 436 3.67 -21.56 0.25
N VAL A 437 2.77 -21.70 -0.72
CA VAL A 437 1.35 -22.04 -0.50
C VAL A 437 0.91 -23.34 -1.17
N GLU A 438 1.85 -24.04 -1.80
CA GLU A 438 1.60 -25.24 -2.60
C GLU A 438 1.43 -26.48 -1.72
N GLY A 439 0.50 -27.36 -2.11
CA GLY A 439 0.25 -28.61 -1.40
C GLY A 439 -0.28 -28.44 0.02
N ILE A 440 -0.93 -27.32 0.35
CA ILE A 440 -1.52 -27.05 1.67
C ILE A 440 -3.04 -26.99 1.54
N ARG A 441 -3.77 -27.63 2.46
CA ARG A 441 -5.22 -27.47 2.59
C ARG A 441 -5.65 -27.46 4.05
N THR A 442 -6.72 -26.74 4.33
CA THR A 442 -7.35 -26.75 5.64
C THR A 442 -8.58 -27.66 5.63
N SER A 443 -8.80 -28.34 6.75
CA SER A 443 -10.02 -29.12 6.95
C SER A 443 -10.91 -28.40 7.97
N HIS A 444 -12.08 -27.99 7.52
CA HIS A 444 -13.10 -27.38 8.36
C HIS A 444 -14.28 -28.32 8.48
N LYS A 445 -14.94 -28.34 9.65
CA LYS A 445 -16.30 -28.88 9.73
C LYS A 445 -17.22 -27.98 8.90
N ILE A 446 -18.10 -28.55 8.08
CA ILE A 446 -19.01 -27.83 7.18
C ILE A 446 -19.74 -26.68 7.92
N GLU A 447 -20.26 -26.96 9.12
CA GLU A 447 -20.92 -25.98 10.00
C GLU A 447 -20.05 -24.77 10.41
N SER A 448 -18.73 -24.92 10.44
CA SER A 448 -17.80 -23.84 10.81
C SER A 448 -17.51 -22.87 9.65
N ARG A 449 -17.54 -23.35 8.40
CA ARG A 449 -17.41 -22.52 7.19
C ARG A 449 -18.69 -21.73 6.90
N GLU A 450 -19.82 -22.32 7.26
CA GLU A 450 -21.15 -21.84 6.87
C GLU A 450 -21.85 -21.00 7.94
N LYS A 451 -21.11 -20.58 8.98
CA LYS A 451 -21.65 -19.63 9.96
C LYS A 451 -22.13 -18.37 9.23
N ARG A 452 -23.45 -18.22 9.20
CA ARG A 452 -24.10 -16.97 8.77
C ARG A 452 -23.46 -15.81 9.53
N PRO A 453 -23.25 -14.64 8.90
CA PRO A 453 -22.95 -13.44 9.65
C PRO A 453 -24.16 -13.18 10.56
N THR A 454 -24.02 -13.52 11.84
CA THR A 454 -24.85 -12.91 12.87
C THR A 454 -24.53 -11.43 12.83
N LYS A 455 -25.57 -10.61 12.61
CA LYS A 455 -25.58 -9.14 12.62
C LYS A 455 -24.35 -8.53 13.29
N GLU A 456 -23.65 -7.66 12.56
CA GLU A 456 -22.65 -6.74 13.10
C GLU A 456 -23.13 -6.15 14.42
N PHE A 457 -22.51 -6.58 15.51
CA PHE A 457 -22.61 -5.94 16.79
C PHE A 457 -21.51 -4.87 16.81
N SER A 458 -21.85 -3.69 16.28
CA SER A 458 -21.02 -2.49 16.41
C SER A 458 -20.99 -2.05 17.87
N PHE A 459 -19.79 -1.95 18.44
CA PHE A 459 -19.54 -1.23 19.68
C PHE A 459 -19.17 0.22 19.34
N MET A 460 -20.14 1.12 19.28
CA MET A 460 -19.90 2.55 19.51
C MET A 460 -21.15 3.17 20.15
N GLY A 461 -21.13 3.23 21.48
CA GLY A 461 -22.23 3.74 22.28
C GLY A 461 -21.80 4.06 23.70
N ALA A 462 -20.68 4.76 23.86
CA ALA A 462 -20.32 5.40 25.12
C ALA A 462 -19.46 6.62 24.79
N GLY A 463 -20.10 7.79 24.70
CA GLY A 463 -19.38 9.06 24.73
C GLY A 463 -18.62 9.16 26.04
N VAL A 464 -17.30 9.31 25.95
CA VAL A 464 -16.47 9.69 27.09
C VAL A 464 -16.20 11.19 26.95
N SER A 465 -16.56 11.93 28.01
CA SER A 465 -16.59 13.39 28.07
C SER A 465 -15.24 14.05 27.76
N SER A 466 -15.30 15.09 26.92
CA SER A 466 -14.21 15.87 26.31
C SER A 466 -13.98 17.23 26.98
N GLU A 467 -14.22 17.37 28.29
CA GLU A 467 -14.32 18.67 28.96
C GLU A 467 -13.01 19.49 29.08
N ARG A 468 -11.90 19.05 28.48
CA ARG A 468 -10.67 19.86 28.34
C ARG A 468 -10.23 19.97 26.88
N ARG A 469 -9.87 21.18 26.45
CA ARG A 469 -9.30 21.40 25.11
C ARG A 469 -7.94 20.70 25.02
N VAL A 470 -7.89 19.60 24.28
CA VAL A 470 -6.65 18.85 23.98
C VAL A 470 -5.56 19.79 23.43
N GLU A 471 -5.95 20.74 22.58
CA GLU A 471 -5.07 21.77 22.01
C GLU A 471 -4.27 22.55 23.06
N LEU A 472 -4.91 23.04 24.13
CA LEU A 472 -4.23 23.81 25.18
C LEU A 472 -3.20 22.96 25.93
N VAL A 473 -3.51 21.68 26.12
CA VAL A 473 -2.59 20.74 26.78
C VAL A 473 -1.41 20.44 25.85
N VAL A 474 -1.67 20.25 24.54
CA VAL A 474 -0.63 20.07 23.53
C VAL A 474 0.28 21.30 23.46
N GLU A 475 -0.25 22.52 23.50
CA GLU A 475 0.55 23.76 23.53
C GLU A 475 1.51 23.81 24.72
N GLN A 476 1.02 23.47 25.92
CA GLN A 476 1.83 23.39 27.13
C GLN A 476 2.95 22.35 26.99
N ILE A 477 2.59 21.13 26.55
CA ILE A 477 3.55 20.03 26.40
C ILE A 477 4.60 20.36 25.32
N ALA A 478 4.20 20.95 24.18
CA ALA A 478 5.12 21.35 23.12
C ALA A 478 6.15 22.37 23.62
N TRP A 479 5.68 23.38 24.36
CA TRP A 479 6.56 24.39 24.95
C TRP A 479 7.54 23.78 25.95
N GLU A 480 7.07 22.87 26.80
CA GLU A 480 7.92 22.17 27.77
C GLU A 480 8.95 21.25 27.10
N LEU A 481 8.55 20.44 26.12
CA LEU A 481 9.46 19.56 25.38
C LEU A 481 10.57 20.35 24.72
N ARG A 482 10.24 21.48 24.08
CA ARG A 482 11.24 22.38 23.51
C ARG A 482 12.17 22.93 24.58
N HIS A 483 11.64 23.44 25.69
CA HIS A 483 12.45 24.02 26.76
C HIS A 483 13.40 22.98 27.39
N ILE A 484 12.93 21.75 27.59
CA ILE A 484 13.74 20.63 28.10
C ILE A 484 14.85 20.27 27.11
N ARG A 485 14.54 20.18 25.81
CA ARG A 485 15.55 19.93 24.77
C ARG A 485 16.59 21.04 24.73
N ASP A 486 16.16 22.30 24.71
CA ASP A 486 17.05 23.46 24.54
C ASP A 486 18.00 23.63 25.74
N ARG A 487 17.62 23.16 26.95
CA ARG A 487 18.50 23.14 28.14
C ARG A 487 19.33 21.85 28.30
N GLY A 488 19.23 20.90 27.35
CA GLY A 488 19.92 19.60 27.41
C GLY A 488 19.36 18.65 28.47
N GLY A 489 18.08 18.78 28.82
CA GLY A 489 17.38 17.88 29.71
C GLY A 489 17.03 16.53 29.06
N LYS A 490 16.31 15.69 29.81
CA LYS A 490 16.01 14.31 29.43
C LYS A 490 14.51 14.03 29.41
N VAL A 491 14.03 13.61 28.24
CA VAL A 491 12.66 13.15 28.01
C VAL A 491 12.68 11.64 27.73
N VAL A 492 11.83 10.90 28.41
CA VAL A 492 11.62 9.46 28.17
C VAL A 492 10.23 9.24 27.59
N VAL A 493 10.12 8.44 26.54
CA VAL A 493 8.84 8.05 25.96
C VAL A 493 8.55 6.60 26.31
N THR A 494 7.34 6.31 26.79
CA THR A 494 6.81 4.95 26.91
C THR A 494 5.70 4.78 25.89
N ALA A 495 5.83 3.86 24.94
CA ALA A 495 4.89 3.76 23.83
C ALA A 495 4.38 2.33 23.60
N GLY A 496 3.09 2.24 23.27
CA GLY A 496 2.40 1.00 22.95
C GLY A 496 2.17 0.85 21.43
N PRO A 497 1.78 -0.34 20.97
CA PRO A 497 1.57 -0.60 19.54
C PRO A 497 0.46 0.25 18.93
N VAL A 498 -0.48 0.76 19.74
CA VAL A 498 -1.53 1.69 19.32
C VAL A 498 -0.97 2.95 18.67
N VAL A 499 0.22 3.41 19.07
CA VAL A 499 0.91 4.53 18.41
C VAL A 499 1.11 4.28 16.92
N ILE A 500 1.40 3.04 16.54
CA ILE A 500 1.59 2.64 15.15
C ILE A 500 0.23 2.54 14.47
N HIS A 501 -0.73 1.83 15.09
CA HIS A 501 -2.06 1.59 14.53
C HIS A 501 -2.85 2.87 14.24
N THR A 502 -2.61 3.96 14.97
CA THR A 502 -3.28 5.25 14.77
C THR A 502 -2.49 6.20 13.85
N GLY A 503 -1.45 5.72 13.16
CA GLY A 503 -0.62 6.53 12.26
C GLY A 503 0.38 7.45 12.96
N GLY A 504 0.59 7.29 14.27
CA GLY A 504 1.50 8.10 15.09
C GLY A 504 2.99 7.84 14.86
N ALA A 505 3.36 6.74 14.18
CA ALA A 505 4.76 6.33 13.98
C ALA A 505 5.63 7.42 13.35
N GLN A 506 5.14 8.10 12.30
CA GLN A 506 5.87 9.18 11.61
C GLN A 506 6.14 10.37 12.53
N HIS A 507 5.20 10.69 13.41
CA HIS A 507 5.29 11.81 14.33
C HIS A 507 6.25 11.47 15.48
N LEU A 508 6.18 10.26 16.03
CA LEU A 508 7.13 9.80 17.05
C LEU A 508 8.56 9.68 16.50
N SER A 509 8.71 9.14 15.28
CA SER A 509 9.99 9.08 14.57
C SER A 509 10.61 10.48 14.42
N ARG A 510 9.79 11.47 14.07
CA ARG A 510 10.22 12.86 13.96
C ARG A 510 10.66 13.46 15.30
N LEU A 511 9.93 13.19 16.39
CA LEU A 511 10.32 13.65 17.73
C LEU A 511 11.69 13.08 18.16
N ILE A 512 11.97 11.81 17.83
CA ILE A 512 13.26 11.17 18.07
C ILE A 512 14.35 11.84 17.23
N ARG A 513 14.12 11.98 15.91
CA ARG A 513 15.07 12.58 14.97
C ARG A 513 15.43 14.03 15.31
N GLU A 514 14.47 14.82 15.79
CA GLU A 514 14.68 16.23 16.18
C GLU A 514 15.19 16.39 17.62
N GLY A 515 15.55 15.28 18.29
CA GLY A 515 16.22 15.28 19.58
C GLY A 515 15.31 15.57 20.78
N TYR A 516 14.00 15.43 20.66
CA TYR A 516 13.07 15.61 21.79
C TYR A 516 12.95 14.36 22.67
N VAL A 517 13.53 13.22 22.28
CA VAL A 517 13.41 11.93 22.98
C VAL A 517 14.79 11.37 23.28
N GLN A 518 15.07 11.08 24.55
CA GLN A 518 16.38 10.59 25.02
C GLN A 518 16.36 9.11 25.42
N ALA A 519 15.19 8.51 25.64
CA ALA A 519 15.05 7.06 25.73
C ALA A 519 13.63 6.61 25.33
N LEU A 520 13.52 5.41 24.77
CA LEU A 520 12.25 4.78 24.40
C LEU A 520 12.03 3.48 25.20
N LEU A 521 10.89 3.37 25.87
CA LEU A 521 10.50 2.21 26.64
C LEU A 521 9.24 1.59 26.02
N GLY A 522 9.25 0.28 25.77
CA GLY A 522 8.13 -0.40 25.12
C GLY A 522 8.13 -1.90 25.31
N GLY A 523 7.30 -2.59 24.54
CA GLY A 523 7.29 -4.05 24.47
C GLY A 523 7.61 -4.55 23.07
N ASN A 524 7.65 -5.88 22.89
CA ASN A 524 7.89 -6.51 21.59
C ASN A 524 6.96 -5.96 20.49
N ALA A 525 5.66 -5.81 20.80
CA ALA A 525 4.64 -5.45 19.82
C ALA A 525 4.86 -4.07 19.16
N ILE A 526 5.25 -3.03 19.89
CA ILE A 526 5.47 -1.71 19.26
C ILE A 526 6.63 -1.76 18.26
N ALA A 527 7.73 -2.45 18.62
CA ALA A 527 8.86 -2.60 17.73
C ALA A 527 8.50 -3.43 16.50
N VAL A 528 7.79 -4.55 16.68
CA VAL A 528 7.33 -5.39 15.56
C VAL A 528 6.44 -4.59 14.61
N HIS A 529 5.44 -3.87 15.12
CA HIS A 529 4.50 -3.14 14.26
C HIS A 529 5.11 -1.90 13.60
N ASP A 530 6.05 -1.23 14.25
CA ASP A 530 6.81 -0.14 13.61
C ASP A 530 7.63 -0.67 12.43
N ILE A 531 8.32 -1.79 12.62
CA ILE A 531 9.11 -2.44 11.57
C ILE A 531 8.19 -3.02 10.49
N GLU A 532 7.03 -3.58 10.86
CA GLU A 532 6.00 -4.03 9.92
C GLU A 532 5.51 -2.89 9.04
N GLN A 533 5.19 -1.74 9.61
CA GLN A 533 4.77 -0.57 8.84
C GLN A 533 5.90 -0.09 7.91
N ALA A 534 7.15 -0.13 8.37
CA ALA A 534 8.30 0.30 7.59
C ALA A 534 8.60 -0.63 6.39
N LEU A 535 8.47 -1.95 6.58
CA LEU A 535 8.83 -2.97 5.58
C LEU A 535 7.67 -3.39 4.69
N MET A 536 6.44 -3.37 5.21
CA MET A 536 5.25 -3.97 4.59
C MET A 536 4.06 -2.99 4.48
N GLY A 537 4.15 -1.78 5.05
CA GLY A 537 3.08 -0.78 4.98
C GLY A 537 1.84 -1.08 5.82
N THR A 538 1.82 -2.22 6.50
CA THR A 538 0.71 -2.66 7.34
C THR A 538 1.05 -2.59 8.82
N SER A 539 0.03 -2.58 9.67
CA SER A 539 0.17 -2.76 11.11
C SER A 539 -0.92 -3.68 11.63
N LEU A 540 -0.58 -4.86 12.16
CA LEU A 540 -1.54 -5.93 12.48
C LEU A 540 -2.45 -6.30 11.29
N GLY A 541 -1.92 -6.18 10.07
CA GLY A 541 -2.73 -6.36 8.88
C GLY A 541 -3.81 -5.30 8.68
N VAL A 542 -3.62 -4.07 9.14
CA VAL A 542 -4.39 -2.90 8.68
C VAL A 542 -3.49 -2.12 7.73
N ASP A 543 -4.02 -1.75 6.56
CA ASP A 543 -3.33 -0.87 5.63
C ASP A 543 -3.35 0.55 6.20
N MET A 544 -2.16 1.10 6.46
CA MET A 544 -2.03 2.39 7.14
C MET A 544 -2.43 3.59 6.27
N GLN A 545 -2.51 3.42 4.95
CA GLN A 545 -2.98 4.47 4.04
C GLN A 545 -4.50 4.48 3.93
N LYS A 546 -5.13 3.29 3.88
CA LYS A 546 -6.58 3.14 3.72
C LYS A 546 -7.34 3.15 5.05
N GLY A 547 -6.68 2.80 6.15
CA GLY A 547 -7.32 2.63 7.46
C GLY A 547 -8.29 1.44 7.52
N VAL A 548 -8.19 0.51 6.57
CA VAL A 548 -9.03 -0.70 6.50
C VAL A 548 -8.21 -1.96 6.79
N PRO A 549 -8.81 -2.99 7.41
CA PRO A 549 -8.17 -4.28 7.57
C PRO A 549 -7.79 -4.87 6.20
N VAL A 550 -6.56 -5.34 6.09
CA VAL A 550 -6.06 -6.22 5.03
C VAL A 550 -6.24 -7.65 5.53
N SER A 551 -7.09 -8.41 4.83
CA SER A 551 -7.24 -9.82 5.12
C SER A 551 -5.87 -10.53 4.98
N GLY A 552 -5.53 -11.44 5.90
CA GLY A 552 -4.24 -12.13 5.93
C GLY A 552 -3.03 -11.33 6.46
N GLY A 553 -3.18 -10.03 6.74
CA GLY A 553 -2.05 -9.20 7.18
C GLY A 553 -1.47 -9.54 8.56
N HIS A 554 -2.11 -10.42 9.33
CA HIS A 554 -1.50 -11.07 10.50
C HIS A 554 -0.25 -11.90 10.12
N ARG A 555 0.05 -12.15 8.84
CA ARG A 555 1.28 -12.84 8.42
C ARG A 555 2.48 -11.89 8.35
N HIS A 556 2.25 -10.61 8.07
CA HIS A 556 3.34 -9.64 7.83
C HIS A 556 4.22 -9.47 9.06
N HIS A 557 3.61 -9.40 10.25
CA HIS A 557 4.38 -9.26 11.48
C HIS A 557 5.25 -10.51 11.79
N LEU A 558 4.84 -11.72 11.38
CA LEU A 558 5.68 -12.93 11.50
C LEU A 558 6.85 -12.92 10.52
N LYS A 559 6.64 -12.47 9.27
CA LYS A 559 7.71 -12.25 8.29
C LYS A 559 8.75 -11.27 8.88
N VAL A 560 8.29 -10.16 9.46
CA VAL A 560 9.12 -9.14 10.13
C VAL A 560 9.92 -9.73 11.30
N ILE A 561 9.26 -10.45 12.21
CA ILE A 561 9.92 -11.11 13.34
C ILE A 561 11.04 -12.03 12.82
N ASN A 562 10.76 -12.84 11.81
CA ASN A 562 11.74 -13.76 11.24
C ASN A 562 12.94 -13.02 10.60
N ILE A 563 12.68 -11.93 9.86
CA ILE A 563 13.72 -11.08 9.25
C ILE A 563 14.64 -10.49 10.32
N ILE A 564 14.09 -9.90 11.39
CA ILE A 564 14.89 -9.28 12.45
C ILE A 564 15.68 -10.33 13.23
N ARG A 565 15.09 -11.52 13.50
CA ARG A 565 15.81 -12.64 14.12
C ARG A 565 16.98 -13.13 13.28
N ARG A 566 16.82 -13.14 11.95
CA ARG A 566 17.90 -13.46 11.00
C ARG A 566 19.01 -12.43 11.01
N CYS A 567 18.66 -11.15 11.02
CA CYS A 567 19.63 -10.06 11.19
C CYS A 567 20.35 -10.16 12.56
N GLY A 568 19.65 -10.67 13.57
CA GLY A 568 20.15 -10.92 14.93
C GLY A 568 19.91 -9.77 15.91
N SER A 569 19.52 -8.59 15.44
CA SER A 569 19.02 -7.46 16.24
C SER A 569 18.41 -6.40 15.34
N ILE A 570 17.64 -5.49 15.91
CA ILE A 570 17.13 -4.29 15.23
C ILE A 570 18.30 -3.43 14.71
N ALA A 571 19.34 -3.25 15.52
CA ALA A 571 20.52 -2.44 15.14
C ALA A 571 21.20 -2.99 13.87
N ARG A 572 21.44 -4.30 13.80
CA ARG A 572 22.03 -4.93 12.61
C ARG A 572 21.12 -4.85 11.39
N ALA A 573 19.80 -4.90 11.55
CA ALA A 573 18.87 -4.71 10.45
C ALA A 573 18.98 -3.30 9.84
N VAL A 574 19.24 -2.27 10.66
CA VAL A 574 19.50 -0.90 10.21
C VAL A 574 20.88 -0.78 9.53
N GLU A 575 21.91 -1.42 10.09
CA GLU A 575 23.26 -1.44 9.52
C GLU A 575 23.31 -2.14 8.14
N GLN A 576 22.57 -3.23 7.98
CA GLN A 576 22.46 -3.98 6.72
C GLN A 576 21.57 -3.28 5.68
N GLY A 577 20.89 -2.18 6.05
CA GLY A 577 19.97 -1.47 5.16
C GLY A 577 18.63 -2.17 4.95
N VAL A 578 18.31 -3.18 5.77
CA VAL A 578 17.01 -3.87 5.75
C VAL A 578 15.93 -2.94 6.31
N LEU A 579 16.20 -2.32 7.47
CA LEU A 579 15.31 -1.32 8.08
C LEU A 579 15.82 0.09 7.76
N THR A 580 15.04 0.88 7.03
CA THR A 580 15.46 2.20 6.50
C THR A 580 14.66 3.38 7.02
N LYS A 581 13.56 3.15 7.74
CA LYS A 581 12.64 4.16 8.29
C LYS A 581 11.89 3.61 9.50
N GLY A 582 11.21 4.48 10.25
CA GLY A 582 10.39 4.13 11.42
C GLY A 582 11.01 4.56 12.76
N VAL A 583 10.28 4.33 13.84
CA VAL A 583 10.63 4.69 15.22
C VAL A 583 11.92 3.99 15.64
N MET A 584 12.01 2.68 15.41
CA MET A 584 13.16 1.86 15.78
C MET A 584 14.39 2.22 14.94
N TYR A 585 14.21 2.59 13.67
CA TYR A 585 15.27 3.10 12.81
C TYR A 585 15.87 4.39 13.36
N GLU A 586 15.02 5.36 13.71
CA GLU A 586 15.47 6.65 14.25
C GLU A 586 16.14 6.48 15.62
N CYS A 587 15.69 5.54 16.45
CA CYS A 587 16.38 5.20 17.70
C CYS A 587 17.82 4.74 17.44
N VAL A 588 18.04 3.83 16.48
CA VAL A 588 19.38 3.34 16.15
C VAL A 588 20.23 4.44 15.53
N LYS A 589 19.71 5.19 14.54
CA LYS A 589 20.48 6.22 13.83
C LYS A 589 20.89 7.39 14.73
N ASN A 590 20.03 7.78 15.68
CA ASN A 590 20.28 8.91 16.57
C ASN A 590 20.86 8.47 17.94
N ASN A 591 21.25 7.20 18.09
CA ASN A 591 21.77 6.61 19.34
C ASN A 591 20.84 6.83 20.56
N VAL A 592 19.53 6.77 20.35
CA VAL A 592 18.55 6.85 21.43
C VAL A 592 18.36 5.45 22.02
N PRO A 593 18.75 5.20 23.28
CA PRO A 593 18.61 3.90 23.90
C PRO A 593 17.14 3.51 24.02
N PHE A 594 16.86 2.23 23.77
CA PHE A 594 15.53 1.67 23.95
C PHE A 594 15.56 0.38 24.77
N SER A 595 14.47 0.10 25.48
CA SER A 595 14.28 -1.15 26.23
C SER A 595 12.92 -1.76 25.90
N LEU A 596 12.94 -3.00 25.41
CA LEU A 596 11.74 -3.76 25.04
C LEU A 596 11.50 -4.84 26.11
N ALA A 597 10.58 -4.57 27.04
CA ALA A 597 10.21 -5.52 28.07
C ALA A 597 9.28 -6.60 27.51
N GLY A 598 9.62 -7.86 27.74
CA GLY A 598 8.83 -9.01 27.31
C GLY A 598 7.46 -9.11 27.98
N SER A 599 6.56 -9.87 27.36
CA SER A 599 5.22 -10.17 27.85
C SER A 599 4.81 -11.59 27.44
N ILE A 600 3.81 -12.13 28.14
CA ILE A 600 3.30 -13.48 27.88
C ILE A 600 2.62 -13.63 26.51
N ARG A 601 2.28 -12.50 25.86
CA ARG A 601 1.62 -12.46 24.55
C ARG A 601 2.59 -12.34 23.36
N ASP A 602 3.90 -12.32 23.61
CA ASP A 602 4.85 -11.95 22.55
C ASP A 602 5.07 -13.07 21.52
N ASP A 603 4.91 -12.69 20.25
CA ASP A 603 5.27 -13.51 19.09
C ASP A 603 6.76 -13.32 18.74
N GLY A 604 7.45 -14.43 18.43
CA GLY A 604 8.91 -14.46 18.26
C GLY A 604 9.61 -14.93 19.55
N PRO A 605 10.07 -14.01 20.42
CA PRO A 605 10.11 -12.54 20.30
C PRO A 605 11.25 -12.04 19.39
N LEU A 606 11.35 -10.73 19.19
CA LEU A 606 12.54 -10.09 18.62
C LEU A 606 13.78 -10.38 19.51
N PRO A 607 14.99 -10.44 18.93
CA PRO A 607 16.22 -10.67 19.70
C PRO A 607 16.48 -9.61 20.78
N ASP A 608 16.03 -8.38 20.54
CA ASP A 608 16.19 -7.23 21.44
C ASP A 608 15.21 -7.22 22.62
N THR A 609 14.20 -8.10 22.62
CA THR A 609 13.19 -8.18 23.69
C THR A 609 13.74 -8.92 24.91
N GLU A 610 13.75 -8.25 26.07
CA GLU A 610 14.20 -8.83 27.34
C GLU A 610 13.06 -9.62 27.99
N MET A 611 13.19 -10.95 27.98
CA MET A 611 12.20 -11.89 28.54
C MET A 611 12.42 -12.13 30.05
N ASP A 612 13.58 -11.80 30.60
CA ASP A 612 13.81 -11.75 32.03
C ASP A 612 13.28 -10.44 32.60
N LEU A 613 12.06 -10.47 33.13
CA LEU A 613 11.38 -9.28 33.63
C LEU A 613 12.10 -8.58 34.78
N ILE A 614 12.97 -9.28 35.52
CA ILE A 614 13.78 -8.64 36.56
C ILE A 614 14.84 -7.75 35.92
N LYS A 615 15.48 -8.22 34.85
CA LYS A 615 16.42 -7.40 34.06
C LYS A 615 15.70 -6.28 33.32
N ALA A 616 14.53 -6.55 32.75
CA ALA A 616 13.74 -5.53 32.06
C ALA A 616 13.38 -4.36 33.00
N GLN A 617 12.95 -4.67 34.23
CA GLN A 617 12.67 -3.64 35.25
C GLN A 617 13.94 -2.86 35.65
N ALA A 618 15.06 -3.55 35.85
CA ALA A 618 16.32 -2.90 36.18
C ALA A 618 16.78 -1.94 35.07
N GLU A 619 16.64 -2.35 33.81
CA GLU A 619 16.99 -1.53 32.65
C GLU A 619 16.05 -0.33 32.47
N TYR A 620 14.74 -0.53 32.66
CA TYR A 620 13.78 0.59 32.70
C TYR A 620 14.17 1.60 33.78
N ALA A 621 14.44 1.14 35.01
CA ALA A 621 14.83 2.02 36.10
C ALA A 621 16.12 2.78 35.79
N ARG A 622 17.12 2.13 35.16
CA ARG A 622 18.35 2.77 34.71
C ARG A 622 18.07 3.88 33.67
N LEU A 623 17.23 3.59 32.68
CA LEU A 623 16.87 4.55 31.64
C LEU A 623 16.02 5.71 32.16
N LEU A 624 15.28 5.54 33.26
CA LEU A 624 14.49 6.59 33.90
C LEU A 624 15.30 7.57 34.76
N GLN A 625 16.55 7.25 35.12
CA GLN A 625 17.37 8.13 35.96
C GLN A 625 17.62 9.49 35.31
N GLY A 626 17.41 10.57 36.06
CA GLY A 626 17.63 11.95 35.61
C GLY A 626 16.61 12.46 34.59
N THR A 627 15.43 11.83 34.50
CA THR A 627 14.37 12.23 33.56
C THR A 627 13.64 13.48 34.07
N ASP A 628 13.44 14.47 33.20
CA ASP A 628 12.65 15.67 33.48
C ASP A 628 11.16 15.47 33.15
N LEU A 629 10.88 14.75 32.07
CA LEU A 629 9.51 14.51 31.58
C LEU A 629 9.38 13.10 31.00
N ILE A 630 8.27 12.43 31.34
CA ILE A 630 7.89 11.13 30.79
C ILE A 630 6.61 11.29 29.97
N LEU A 631 6.67 10.92 28.69
CA LEU A 631 5.54 10.91 27.78
C LEU A 631 5.03 9.47 27.63
N MET A 632 3.84 9.20 28.15
CA MET A 632 3.20 7.88 28.16
C MET A 632 2.13 7.81 27.09
N LEU A 633 2.36 7.00 26.06
CA LEU A 633 1.59 6.95 24.82
C LEU A 633 0.89 5.58 24.66
N SER A 634 -0.37 5.50 25.10
CA SER A 634 -1.27 4.34 24.94
C SER A 634 -0.64 2.99 25.29
N SER A 635 0.08 2.94 26.43
CA SER A 635 0.87 1.79 26.86
C SER A 635 0.56 1.33 28.29
N MET A 636 -0.72 1.12 28.62
CA MET A 636 -1.21 0.86 29.99
C MET A 636 -0.25 0.10 30.92
N LEU A 637 0.20 -1.11 30.55
CA LEU A 637 1.08 -1.93 31.39
C LEU A 637 2.45 -1.28 31.62
N HIS A 638 3.10 -0.80 30.55
CA HIS A 638 4.41 -0.16 30.62
C HIS A 638 4.33 1.19 31.35
N SER A 639 3.29 1.99 31.08
CA SER A 639 3.04 3.27 31.74
C SER A 639 2.88 3.11 33.25
N ILE A 640 2.14 2.09 33.70
CA ILE A 640 1.99 1.78 35.13
C ILE A 640 3.31 1.34 35.74
N GLY A 641 4.07 0.47 35.05
CA GLY A 641 5.39 0.05 35.51
C GLY A 641 6.35 1.24 35.69
N VAL A 642 6.39 2.12 34.69
CA VAL A 642 7.22 3.33 34.69
C VAL A 642 6.80 4.31 35.78
N GLY A 643 5.50 4.54 35.94
CA GLY A 643 4.98 5.38 37.04
C GLY A 643 5.41 4.87 38.42
N ASN A 644 5.48 3.56 38.64
CA ASN A 644 5.95 2.99 39.92
C ASN A 644 7.46 3.18 40.17
N MET A 645 8.25 3.30 39.11
CA MET A 645 9.71 3.46 39.19
C MET A 645 10.15 4.94 39.19
N THR A 646 9.21 5.86 39.04
CA THR A 646 9.50 7.29 38.86
C THR A 646 9.35 8.04 40.19
N PRO A 647 10.37 8.80 40.63
CA PRO A 647 10.25 9.63 41.83
C PRO A 647 9.37 10.87 41.58
N ALA A 648 8.91 11.51 42.65
CA ALA A 648 8.26 12.83 42.55
C ALA A 648 9.24 13.90 42.01
N GLY A 649 8.72 14.94 41.35
CA GLY A 649 9.54 15.97 40.68
C GLY A 649 9.74 15.74 39.18
N VAL A 650 9.27 14.59 38.66
CA VAL A 650 9.29 14.26 37.22
C VAL A 650 7.89 14.52 36.65
N LYS A 651 7.82 15.33 35.60
CA LYS A 651 6.55 15.59 34.91
C LYS A 651 6.10 14.35 34.15
N MET A 652 4.82 13.99 34.29
CA MET A 652 4.27 12.83 33.59
C MET A 652 3.09 13.25 32.72
N VAL A 653 3.14 12.91 31.45
CA VAL A 653 2.06 13.17 30.49
C VAL A 653 1.51 11.82 30.05
N CYS A 654 0.26 11.54 30.37
CA CYS A 654 -0.42 10.31 30.00
C CYS A 654 -1.48 10.57 28.92
N VAL A 655 -1.31 9.92 27.76
CA VAL A 655 -2.24 9.98 26.63
C VAL A 655 -2.75 8.57 26.36
N ASP A 656 -4.06 8.37 26.51
CA ASP A 656 -4.72 7.10 26.20
C ASP A 656 -6.19 7.38 25.84
N ILE A 657 -6.75 6.63 24.89
CA ILE A 657 -8.17 6.76 24.53
C ILE A 657 -9.09 6.24 25.64
N ASN A 658 -8.58 5.34 26.49
CA ASN A 658 -9.33 4.79 27.60
C ASN A 658 -9.15 5.66 28.86
N PRO A 659 -10.21 6.33 29.34
CA PRO A 659 -10.13 7.19 30.52
C PRO A 659 -9.67 6.44 31.77
N ALA A 660 -9.96 5.14 31.90
CA ALA A 660 -9.59 4.36 33.07
C ALA A 660 -8.07 4.23 33.23
N VAL A 661 -7.31 4.20 32.12
CA VAL A 661 -5.85 4.16 32.13
C VAL A 661 -5.30 5.50 32.60
N VAL A 662 -5.83 6.59 32.01
CA VAL A 662 -5.43 7.97 32.33
C VAL A 662 -5.70 8.30 33.80
N THR A 663 -6.89 7.95 34.31
CA THR A 663 -7.25 8.16 35.72
C THR A 663 -6.33 7.36 36.64
N LYS A 664 -6.07 6.07 36.35
CA LYS A 664 -5.17 5.24 37.17
C LYS A 664 -3.74 5.78 37.29
N LEU A 665 -3.24 6.46 36.25
CA LEU A 665 -1.90 7.03 36.25
C LEU A 665 -1.88 8.41 36.91
N SER A 666 -2.94 9.19 36.73
CA SER A 666 -3.11 10.50 37.38
C SER A 666 -3.33 10.38 38.89
N ASP A 667 -3.98 9.30 39.36
CA ASP A 667 -4.29 9.07 40.77
C ASP A 667 -3.08 8.56 41.59
N ARG A 668 -1.96 8.18 40.96
CA ARG A 668 -0.77 7.64 41.65
C ARG A 668 0.15 8.69 42.29
N GLY A 669 -0.40 9.86 42.64
CA GLY A 669 0.21 10.75 43.64
C GLY A 669 1.28 11.71 43.15
N SER A 670 1.46 11.90 41.84
CA SER A 670 2.26 13.00 41.32
C SER A 670 1.40 14.25 41.17
N VAL A 671 1.72 15.31 41.92
CA VAL A 671 1.14 16.66 41.73
C VAL A 671 1.42 17.20 40.31
N GLU A 672 2.31 16.53 39.56
CA GLU A 672 2.87 16.92 38.27
C GLU A 672 2.41 16.01 37.09
N SER A 673 1.32 15.25 37.24
CA SER A 673 0.76 14.45 36.13
C SER A 673 -0.34 15.17 35.35
N ILE A 674 -0.23 15.13 34.02
CA ILE A 674 -1.23 15.61 33.07
C ILE A 674 -1.82 14.41 32.34
N GLY A 675 -3.14 14.25 32.41
CA GLY A 675 -3.88 13.21 31.69
C GLY A 675 -4.65 13.78 30.50
N VAL A 676 -4.55 13.13 29.34
CA VAL A 676 -5.28 13.47 28.11
C VAL A 676 -5.99 12.23 27.57
N VAL A 677 -7.31 12.30 27.48
CA VAL A 677 -8.14 11.23 26.91
C VAL A 677 -8.39 11.55 25.43
N THR A 678 -7.61 10.97 24.52
CA THR A 678 -7.70 11.24 23.08
C THR A 678 -7.01 10.14 22.26
N ASP A 679 -7.18 10.19 20.93
CA ASP A 679 -6.40 9.38 20.01
C ASP A 679 -4.92 9.80 20.05
N VAL A 680 -4.03 8.82 20.24
CA VAL A 680 -2.60 9.09 20.43
C VAL A 680 -1.91 9.55 19.13
N GLY A 681 -2.40 9.12 17.97
CA GLY A 681 -1.90 9.57 16.67
C GLY A 681 -2.25 11.03 16.43
N LEU A 682 -3.50 11.42 16.71
CA LEU A 682 -3.97 12.80 16.67
C LEU A 682 -3.17 13.69 17.64
N PHE A 683 -2.97 13.23 18.87
CA PHE A 683 -2.16 13.94 19.86
C PHE A 683 -0.74 14.20 19.34
N LEU A 684 -0.06 13.18 18.80
CA LEU A 684 1.30 13.31 18.26
C LEU A 684 1.35 14.22 17.02
N SER A 685 0.33 14.16 16.16
CA SER A 685 0.21 15.04 14.99
C SER A 685 0.12 16.52 15.41
N LEU A 686 -0.79 16.85 16.33
CA LEU A 686 -0.92 18.20 16.87
C LEU A 686 0.35 18.66 17.60
N LEU A 687 1.01 17.76 18.33
CA LEU A 687 2.24 18.05 19.05
C LEU A 687 3.37 18.47 18.11
N VAL A 688 3.58 17.72 17.03
CA VAL A 688 4.58 18.05 16.01
C VAL A 688 4.25 19.37 15.31
N GLN A 689 2.99 19.58 14.90
CA GLN A 689 2.56 20.84 14.29
C GLN A 689 2.79 22.05 15.22
N GLN A 690 2.60 21.86 16.52
CA GLN A 690 2.83 22.92 17.49
C GLN A 690 4.32 23.19 17.73
N LEU A 691 5.17 22.16 17.72
CA LEU A 691 6.62 22.31 17.78
C LEU A 691 7.16 23.07 16.56
N ASP A 692 6.58 22.86 15.38
CA ASP A 692 6.92 23.60 14.15
C ASP A 692 6.65 25.09 14.31
N LYS A 693 5.47 25.46 14.82
CA LYS A 693 5.12 26.86 15.11
C LYS A 693 6.06 27.50 16.12
N LEU A 694 6.60 26.74 17.07
CA LEU A 694 7.54 27.25 18.07
C LEU A 694 8.95 27.45 17.49
N THR A 695 9.38 26.60 16.55
CA THR A 695 10.74 26.59 16.01
C THR A 695 10.92 27.49 14.79
N HIS A 696 9.86 27.74 14.01
CA HIS A 696 9.88 28.72 12.92
C HIS A 696 9.47 30.12 13.42
N PRO A 697 10.36 31.12 13.41
CA PRO A 697 9.92 32.50 13.61
C PRO A 697 8.97 32.87 12.46
N TYR A 698 7.85 33.52 12.79
CA TYR A 698 6.77 33.96 11.90
C TYR A 698 7.23 34.20 10.45
N PRO A 699 6.51 33.69 9.41
CA PRO A 699 6.67 34.25 8.08
C PRO A 699 6.34 35.74 8.19
N VAL A 700 7.30 36.58 7.87
CA VAL A 700 7.08 38.02 7.73
C VAL A 700 6.05 38.15 6.61
N ILE A 701 4.82 38.53 6.99
CA ILE A 701 3.69 38.80 6.08
C ILE A 701 4.10 39.90 5.10
#